data_AF-A0A939Z974-F1
#
_entry.id   AF-A0A939Z974-F1
#
_cell.length_a   1.000
_cell.length_b   1.000
_cell.length_c   1.000
_cell.angle_alpha   90.00
_cell.angle_beta   90.00
_cell.angle_gamma   90.00
#
_symmetry.space_group_name_H-M   'P 1'
#
loop_
_entity.id
_entity.type
_entity.pdbx_description
1 polymer ?
#
loop_
_entity_poly.entity_id
_entity_poly.type
_entity_poly.pdbx_seq_one_letter_code
_entity_poly.pdbx_strand_id
1 'polypeptide(L)'
;MKRLRTILILLLSLIFLCSCTAISAYTENSSAEQTDVIKVYLDGEEIVFDVAPEIEDDRVLVPMRAVFEAFGAKVKWDGETKTVTSKKKSKTIELTIDSKEIKKNDETYESDVAPKIKDGRTLIPLRAVSELLGLDVSWDNDTRTVNITSDKEEDESWKENTGAINLDNLSVSGDGLSADGKVITVSKGGDYTVTGEAGDAQIVVDTEDKVKLRLSGMSLKNESGSAIFIKNADKAYITLTEDTENYLEDAAVYEGADEKEKGALTARDSLEIKGKGTLYVKGNTGHGIFASDSLEIENGNIKIDAENDGVHVNDTFKMTGGSLKIEAGGDGIASDEIVDILDGTIEITTTGDVPAGTNERGFGRMQTAEQETEEEDSVSSKGIKAGWMLDISGGSIDITSTDHAIHCTSDINISGGDINISSGNKGISAHENITIDGGNFNIPKATEGIESKAIMTINDGSFYIIASDDGLNAGGGDGFGGMPFGEGFPQMQDGEFPQMPQDGQFPGMQNGEFPQRQRGGRGDMTVPDMTSEATLQAENGMRGERDRGTPPEMDGGNGEFQQRQRGNGREMTPPDMTSEATPQTGNGMRGGRDDMMMPPEANGENGGNQRMPMGGMGFGGNSTEISTEHHIEINGGTFYINAVNDGIDANGSLVIEGGDIVIEGRANITPGEMGLDTDKALIIRGGTVLAAGSTISEAGAEQNTAVIYLSEAVAAGSEFKINDKSGNTVASIDKTQKQFSQILCSSSELREGEEYEITVNGTVTDTFTVSGSVTTVGEVQMGSFGMGRGEMR
;
A
#
# COMPACT_ATOMS: atom_id res chain seq x y z
N MET A 1 11.59 81.32 -44.85
CA MET A 1 12.96 80.91 -45.24
C MET A 1 13.39 79.89 -44.20
N LYS A 2 13.31 78.59 -44.53
CA LYS A 2 14.37 77.82 -45.21
C LYS A 2 15.56 77.63 -44.25
N ARG A 3 16.02 76.43 -43.93
CA ARG A 3 15.77 75.09 -44.49
C ARG A 3 16.46 74.11 -43.51
N LEU A 4 15.73 73.09 -43.06
CA LEU A 4 15.86 71.68 -43.47
C LEU A 4 17.03 70.99 -42.74
N ARG A 5 16.79 70.04 -41.83
CA ARG A 5 16.28 68.67 -42.10
C ARG A 5 17.04 68.04 -43.27
N THR A 6 17.88 67.03 -43.02
CA THR A 6 17.72 65.69 -43.61
C THR A 6 18.70 64.67 -43.00
N ILE A 7 18.12 63.60 -42.42
CA ILE A 7 18.57 62.17 -42.50
C ILE A 7 19.74 61.81 -41.57
N LEU A 8 19.56 61.20 -40.38
CA LEU A 8 18.78 60.01 -40.00
C LEU A 8 19.12 58.77 -40.84
N ILE A 9 19.86 57.84 -40.24
CA ILE A 9 20.04 56.42 -40.61
C ILE A 9 21.03 56.13 -41.75
N LEU A 10 22.21 55.64 -41.34
CA LEU A 10 22.65 54.30 -41.69
C LEU A 10 23.61 53.77 -40.59
N LEU A 11 22.96 53.31 -39.53
CA LEU A 11 23.18 52.04 -38.83
C LEU A 11 24.48 51.24 -39.11
N LEU A 12 25.10 50.86 -37.99
CA LEU A 12 25.99 49.70 -37.75
C LEU A 12 27.35 49.70 -38.48
N SER A 13 28.48 49.41 -37.83
CA SER A 13 28.74 49.09 -36.42
C SER A 13 30.24 48.90 -36.22
N LEU A 14 30.73 49.58 -35.18
CA LEU A 14 31.57 49.03 -34.11
C LEU A 14 32.93 48.42 -34.49
N ILE A 15 34.01 49.07 -34.05
CA ILE A 15 35.05 48.47 -33.18
C ILE A 15 36.08 49.53 -32.77
N PHE A 16 36.39 49.48 -31.47
CA PHE A 16 37.61 49.96 -30.79
C PHE A 16 37.93 51.46 -30.78
N LEU A 17 37.94 52.04 -29.58
CA LEU A 17 39.14 52.21 -28.76
C LEU A 17 38.92 53.42 -27.83
N CYS A 18 38.92 53.18 -26.52
CA CYS A 18 38.87 54.23 -25.51
C CYS A 18 39.50 53.67 -24.23
N SER A 19 40.19 54.41 -23.39
CA SER A 19 41.04 55.60 -23.48
C SER A 19 41.68 55.66 -22.08
N CYS A 20 42.89 56.17 -21.99
CA CYS A 20 43.55 56.41 -20.71
C CYS A 20 43.18 57.82 -20.24
N THR A 21 42.63 57.98 -19.02
CA THR A 21 43.09 58.94 -17.99
C THR A 21 42.15 58.96 -16.77
N ALA A 22 42.75 59.25 -15.61
CA ALA A 22 42.31 58.98 -14.25
C ALA A 22 41.05 59.70 -13.76
N ILE A 23 40.25 58.99 -12.95
CA ILE A 23 39.26 59.53 -12.01
C ILE A 23 39.52 58.85 -10.66
N SER A 24 39.58 59.66 -9.59
CA SER A 24 39.79 59.24 -8.21
C SER A 24 38.89 58.06 -7.82
N ALA A 25 39.48 57.05 -7.20
CA ALA A 25 38.76 55.96 -6.57
C ALA A 25 37.87 56.52 -5.46
N TYR A 26 36.57 56.63 -5.74
CA TYR A 26 35.57 56.48 -4.70
C TYR A 26 35.45 54.98 -4.46
N THR A 27 35.92 54.53 -3.31
CA THR A 27 35.47 53.27 -2.72
C THR A 27 33.99 53.44 -2.39
N GLU A 28 33.12 53.07 -3.33
CA GLU A 28 31.77 52.68 -2.96
C GLU A 28 31.89 51.39 -2.17
N ASN A 29 31.81 51.54 -0.86
CA ASN A 29 31.60 50.43 0.05
C ASN A 29 30.15 49.97 -0.18
N SER A 30 29.91 49.13 -1.20
CA SER A 30 28.65 48.40 -1.30
C SER A 30 28.67 47.37 -0.18
N SER A 31 28.16 47.76 0.98
CA SER A 31 27.62 46.79 1.94
C SER A 31 26.59 45.99 1.16
N ALA A 32 26.88 44.73 0.84
CA ALA A 32 25.82 43.81 0.45
C ALA A 32 24.75 43.88 1.53
N GLU A 33 23.49 44.12 1.15
CA GLU A 33 22.39 44.02 2.11
C GLU A 33 22.37 42.59 2.62
N GLN A 34 22.63 42.42 3.91
CA GLN A 34 22.62 41.13 4.57
C GLN A 34 21.18 40.64 4.58
N THR A 35 20.88 39.61 3.79
CA THR A 35 19.54 39.02 3.77
C THR A 35 19.31 38.30 5.09
N ASP A 36 18.23 38.63 5.81
CA ASP A 36 17.83 37.95 7.05
C ASP A 36 17.30 36.52 6.84
N VAL A 37 17.37 36.02 5.60
CA VAL A 37 16.90 34.69 5.22
C VAL A 37 17.94 33.65 5.62
N ILE A 38 17.54 32.69 6.42
CA ILE A 38 18.35 31.53 6.79
C ILE A 38 18.32 30.53 5.64
N LYS A 39 19.49 30.10 5.19
CA LYS A 39 19.63 29.02 4.21
C LYS A 39 20.11 27.74 4.89
N VAL A 40 19.65 26.61 4.42
CA VAL A 40 20.07 25.29 4.92
C VAL A 40 20.55 24.47 3.73
N TYR A 41 21.74 23.90 3.84
CA TYR A 41 22.30 22.99 2.86
C TYR A 41 22.53 21.62 3.50
N LEU A 42 22.19 20.55 2.78
CA LEU A 42 22.57 19.18 3.09
C LEU A 42 23.49 18.67 1.99
N ASP A 43 24.72 18.32 2.33
CA ASP A 43 25.74 17.84 1.39
C ASP A 43 25.98 18.77 0.18
N GLY A 44 25.80 20.07 0.40
CA GLY A 44 25.94 21.11 -0.62
C GLY A 44 24.68 21.40 -1.43
N GLU A 45 23.59 20.65 -1.26
CA GLU A 45 22.30 20.91 -1.88
C GLU A 45 21.41 21.78 -0.97
N GLU A 46 20.80 22.83 -1.53
CA GLU A 46 19.94 23.76 -0.78
C GLU A 46 18.59 23.10 -0.47
N ILE A 47 18.24 23.00 0.80
CA ILE A 47 16.89 22.60 1.23
C ILE A 47 15.99 23.82 1.14
N VAL A 48 14.96 23.74 0.29
CA VAL A 48 13.97 24.80 0.11
C VAL A 48 12.80 24.55 1.05
N PHE A 49 12.39 25.59 1.78
CA PHE A 49 11.28 25.53 2.71
C PHE A 49 10.11 26.38 2.22
N ASP A 50 8.90 25.87 2.39
CA ASP A 50 7.66 26.60 2.18
C ASP A 50 7.34 27.54 3.35
N VAL A 51 7.72 27.15 4.57
CA VAL A 51 7.76 28.00 5.77
C VAL A 51 9.22 28.29 6.11
N ALA A 52 9.59 29.58 6.11
CA ALA A 52 10.98 29.98 6.31
C ALA A 52 11.53 29.49 7.67
N PRO A 53 12.80 29.01 7.70
CA PRO A 53 13.49 28.74 8.96
C PRO A 53 13.57 30.00 9.82
N GLU A 54 13.68 29.81 11.14
CA GLU A 54 13.79 30.92 12.08
C GLU A 54 14.80 30.63 13.19
N ILE A 55 15.19 31.69 13.92
CA ILE A 55 16.04 31.56 15.10
C ILE A 55 15.21 31.85 16.35
N GLU A 56 15.25 30.94 17.31
CA GLU A 56 14.71 31.08 18.66
C GLU A 56 15.77 30.67 19.68
N ASP A 57 16.03 31.51 20.68
CA ASP A 57 17.03 31.26 21.73
C ASP A 57 18.39 30.74 21.20
N ASP A 58 18.92 31.40 20.16
CA ASP A 58 20.16 31.04 19.45
C ASP A 58 20.14 29.61 18.85
N ARG A 59 18.97 29.06 18.53
CA ARG A 59 18.77 27.80 17.81
C ARG A 59 18.02 28.04 16.51
N VAL A 60 18.44 27.38 15.44
CA VAL A 60 17.73 27.40 14.15
C VAL A 60 16.62 26.35 14.19
N LEU A 61 15.39 26.79 13.94
CA LEU A 61 14.23 25.94 13.78
C LEU A 61 13.85 25.86 12.31
N VAL A 62 13.54 24.65 11.85
CA VAL A 62 13.23 24.33 10.45
C VAL A 62 12.00 23.44 10.36
N PRO A 63 11.20 23.55 9.29
CA PRO A 63 10.18 22.55 8.98
C PRO A 63 10.78 21.14 8.96
N MET A 64 10.27 20.28 9.84
CA MET A 64 10.81 18.95 10.11
C MET A 64 10.88 18.07 8.86
N ARG A 65 9.75 17.98 8.15
CA ARG A 65 9.56 17.11 6.99
C ARG A 65 10.66 17.32 5.94
N ALA A 66 10.91 18.56 5.55
CA ALA A 66 11.91 18.90 4.54
C ALA A 66 13.34 18.45 4.89
N VAL A 67 13.72 18.48 6.17
CA VAL A 67 15.06 18.08 6.60
C VAL A 67 15.21 16.57 6.69
N PHE A 68 14.22 15.88 7.26
CA PHE A 68 14.25 14.43 7.39
C PHE A 68 14.08 13.71 6.06
N GLU A 69 13.19 14.19 5.19
CA GLU A 69 13.02 13.64 3.84
C GLU A 69 14.25 13.89 2.97
N ALA A 70 14.89 15.07 3.07
CA ALA A 70 16.18 15.31 2.41
C ALA A 70 17.27 14.34 2.89
N PHE A 71 17.17 13.86 4.14
CA PHE A 71 18.03 12.82 4.68
C PHE A 71 17.56 11.39 4.32
N GLY A 72 16.48 11.22 3.55
CA GLY A 72 15.92 9.91 3.20
C GLY A 72 15.26 9.17 4.38
N ALA A 73 14.83 9.91 5.40
CA ALA A 73 14.01 9.38 6.49
C ALA A 73 12.52 9.57 6.18
N LYS A 74 11.70 8.60 6.61
CA LYS A 74 10.25 8.72 6.57
C LYS A 74 9.77 9.46 7.82
N VAL A 75 8.69 10.22 7.69
CA VAL A 75 8.19 11.11 8.76
C VAL A 75 6.69 10.95 8.88
N LYS A 76 6.23 10.68 10.10
CA LYS A 76 4.82 10.58 10.47
C LYS A 76 4.48 11.61 11.54
N TRP A 77 3.30 12.20 11.42
CA TRP A 77 2.73 13.12 12.41
C TRP A 77 1.51 12.48 13.05
N ASP A 78 1.48 12.45 14.37
CA ASP A 78 0.33 12.09 15.18
C ASP A 78 -0.28 13.38 15.75
N GLY A 79 -1.50 13.70 15.28
CA GLY A 79 -2.23 14.89 15.70
C GLY A 79 -2.84 14.81 17.11
N GLU A 80 -3.10 13.61 17.62
CA GLU A 80 -3.69 13.39 18.94
C GLU A 80 -2.64 13.62 20.03
N THR A 81 -1.47 12.99 19.88
CA THR A 81 -0.36 13.14 20.82
C THR A 81 0.52 14.35 20.51
N LYS A 82 0.33 14.99 19.35
CA LYS A 82 1.18 16.06 18.81
C LYS A 82 2.64 15.63 18.71
N THR A 83 2.85 14.40 18.28
CA THR A 83 4.17 13.78 18.16
C THR A 83 4.54 13.67 16.70
N VAL A 84 5.78 13.99 16.38
CA VAL A 84 6.38 13.64 15.10
C VAL A 84 7.36 12.50 15.31
N THR A 85 7.19 11.43 14.54
CA THR A 85 8.11 10.29 14.52
C THR A 85 8.79 10.26 13.17
N SER A 86 10.11 10.13 13.16
CA SER A 86 10.87 9.87 11.94
C SER A 86 11.69 8.61 12.09
N LYS A 87 11.69 7.76 11.05
CA LYS A 87 12.55 6.58 10.99
C LYS A 87 13.41 6.59 9.74
N LYS A 88 14.66 6.19 9.90
CA LYS A 88 15.58 5.85 8.82
C LYS A 88 16.52 4.76 9.32
N LYS A 89 16.46 3.62 8.66
CA LYS A 89 17.15 2.43 9.13
C LYS A 89 16.76 2.14 10.61
N SER A 90 17.68 1.62 11.41
CA SER A 90 17.55 1.41 12.88
C SER A 90 17.46 2.68 13.75
N LYS A 91 17.31 3.88 13.16
CA LYS A 91 17.20 5.14 13.90
C LYS A 91 15.77 5.66 13.85
N THR A 92 15.14 5.70 15.01
CA THR A 92 13.85 6.36 15.26
C THR A 92 14.09 7.63 16.07
N ILE A 93 13.55 8.76 15.61
CA ILE A 93 13.53 10.03 16.34
C ILE A 93 12.08 10.44 16.60
N GLU A 94 11.73 10.68 17.86
CA GLU A 94 10.42 11.19 18.25
C GLU A 94 10.55 12.55 18.94
N LEU A 95 9.69 13.47 18.55
CA LEU A 95 9.58 14.81 19.11
C LEU A 95 8.12 15.14 19.40
N THR A 96 7.82 15.62 20.60
CA THR A 96 6.47 16.10 20.96
C THR A 96 6.45 17.63 20.99
N ILE A 97 5.45 18.24 20.37
CA ILE A 97 5.27 19.71 20.38
C ILE A 97 5.25 20.24 21.82
N ASP A 98 5.91 21.39 22.02
CA ASP A 98 6.06 22.07 23.31
C ASP A 98 6.86 21.29 24.38
N SER A 99 7.45 20.14 24.02
CA SER A 99 8.36 19.37 24.88
C SER A 99 9.81 19.54 24.46
N LYS A 100 10.71 19.73 25.42
CA LYS A 100 12.16 19.74 25.15
C LYS A 100 12.75 18.34 25.02
N GLU A 101 11.97 17.32 25.31
CA GLU A 101 12.37 15.92 25.21
C GLU A 101 12.45 15.48 23.75
N ILE A 102 13.55 14.85 23.38
CA ILE A 102 13.74 14.15 22.09
C ILE A 102 14.05 12.70 22.41
N LYS A 103 13.26 11.77 21.90
CA LYS A 103 13.59 10.35 22.01
C LYS A 103 14.33 9.90 20.76
N LYS A 104 15.44 9.19 20.96
CA LYS A 104 16.15 8.49 19.90
C LYS A 104 16.15 7.01 20.27
N ASN A 105 15.41 6.21 19.52
CA ASN A 105 15.06 4.85 19.90
C ASN A 105 14.51 4.86 21.35
N ASP A 106 15.04 4.03 22.24
CA ASP A 106 14.63 3.98 23.66
C ASP A 106 15.33 5.00 24.56
N GLU A 107 16.24 5.83 24.01
CA GLU A 107 17.02 6.80 24.78
C GLU A 107 16.41 8.19 24.73
N THR A 108 16.43 8.87 25.87
CA THR A 108 15.89 10.22 26.02
C THR A 108 17.00 11.27 26.05
N TYR A 109 16.85 12.28 25.20
CA TYR A 109 17.70 13.45 25.07
C TYR A 109 16.88 14.72 25.32
N GLU A 110 17.56 15.84 25.58
CA GLU A 110 16.91 17.13 25.80
C GLU A 110 17.51 18.19 24.86
N SER A 111 16.64 18.99 24.26
CA SER A 111 16.99 20.15 23.45
C SER A 111 16.75 21.45 24.22
N ASP A 112 17.55 22.48 23.94
CA ASP A 112 17.40 23.79 24.57
C ASP A 112 16.07 24.48 24.22
N VAL A 113 15.55 24.19 23.02
CA VAL A 113 14.29 24.75 22.48
C VAL A 113 13.36 23.60 22.13
N ALA A 114 12.06 23.77 22.41
CA ALA A 114 11.04 22.79 22.08
C ALA A 114 10.60 22.92 20.61
N PRO A 115 10.20 21.83 19.94
CA PRO A 115 9.57 21.92 18.64
C PRO A 115 8.18 22.57 18.77
N LYS A 116 7.75 23.27 17.73
CA LYS A 116 6.50 24.03 17.73
C LYS A 116 5.82 24.03 16.39
N ILE A 117 4.52 24.36 16.36
CA ILE A 117 3.78 24.51 15.12
C ILE A 117 3.73 25.99 14.74
N LYS A 118 4.12 26.30 13.50
CA LYS A 118 4.01 27.65 12.91
C LYS A 118 3.55 27.53 11.46
N ASP A 119 2.54 28.32 11.09
CA ASP A 119 1.97 28.36 9.74
C ASP A 119 1.62 26.96 9.18
N GLY A 120 1.12 26.06 10.05
CA GLY A 120 0.78 24.68 9.67
C GLY A 120 1.98 23.75 9.45
N ARG A 121 3.19 24.13 9.88
CA ARG A 121 4.39 23.29 9.85
C ARG A 121 4.95 23.07 11.24
N THR A 122 5.39 21.84 11.50
CA THR A 122 6.16 21.51 12.70
C THR A 122 7.61 21.95 12.49
N LEU A 123 8.02 22.94 13.26
CA LEU A 123 9.36 23.48 13.30
C LEU A 123 10.14 22.79 14.42
N ILE A 124 11.31 22.23 14.10
CA ILE A 124 12.15 21.49 15.03
C ILE A 124 13.53 22.13 15.21
N PRO A 125 14.20 21.95 16.36
CA PRO A 125 15.59 22.39 16.56
C PRO A 125 16.54 21.59 15.67
N LEU A 126 16.94 22.18 14.54
CA LEU A 126 17.67 21.49 13.47
C LEU A 126 18.92 20.77 13.99
N ARG A 127 19.77 21.49 14.72
CA ARG A 127 21.04 20.95 15.22
C ARG A 127 20.83 19.74 16.14
N ALA A 128 19.94 19.86 17.12
CA ALA A 128 19.72 18.80 18.11
C ALA A 128 19.29 17.50 17.42
N VAL A 129 18.42 17.61 16.43
CA VAL A 129 17.93 16.47 15.66
C VAL A 129 19.00 15.92 14.71
N SER A 130 19.67 16.77 13.92
CA SER A 130 20.70 16.35 12.97
C SER A 130 21.89 15.69 13.66
N GLU A 131 22.36 16.20 14.80
CA GLU A 131 23.47 15.61 15.56
C GLU A 131 23.08 14.24 16.14
N LEU A 132 21.83 14.06 16.61
CA LEU A 132 21.33 12.75 17.06
C LEU A 132 21.27 11.72 15.94
N LEU A 133 21.05 12.16 14.70
CA LEU A 133 21.14 11.34 13.50
C LEU A 133 22.58 11.03 13.08
N GLY A 134 23.58 11.68 13.70
CA GLY A 134 25.00 11.51 13.40
C GLY A 134 25.54 12.47 12.35
N LEU A 135 24.82 13.55 12.04
CA LEU A 135 25.20 14.54 11.04
C LEU A 135 26.00 15.67 11.67
N ASP A 136 27.01 16.16 10.94
CA ASP A 136 27.77 17.32 11.35
C ASP A 136 27.04 18.61 10.90
N VAL A 137 26.81 19.53 11.85
CA VAL A 137 26.09 20.79 11.60
C VAL A 137 26.98 21.98 11.87
N SER A 138 27.19 22.83 10.86
CA SER A 138 27.92 24.08 10.98
C SER A 138 27.04 25.30 10.66
N TRP A 139 27.35 26.42 11.30
CA TRP A 139 26.67 27.70 11.09
C TRP A 139 27.67 28.74 10.59
N ASP A 140 27.39 29.32 9.42
CA ASP A 140 28.06 30.51 8.92
C ASP A 140 27.23 31.74 9.28
N ASN A 141 27.79 32.56 10.17
CA ASN A 141 27.13 33.75 10.67
C ASN A 141 27.10 34.89 9.64
N ASP A 142 28.09 34.98 8.76
CA ASP A 142 28.21 36.07 7.78
C ASP A 142 27.17 35.88 6.67
N THR A 143 26.97 34.62 6.24
CA THR A 143 26.03 34.25 5.18
C THR A 143 24.68 33.73 5.70
N ARG A 144 24.45 33.69 7.02
CA ARG A 144 23.25 33.14 7.66
C ARG A 144 22.91 31.71 7.17
N THR A 145 23.93 30.87 7.04
CA THR A 145 23.82 29.57 6.39
C THR A 145 24.07 28.43 7.37
N VAL A 146 23.18 27.44 7.40
CA VAL A 146 23.42 26.15 8.04
C VAL A 146 23.93 25.18 6.98
N ASN A 147 25.08 24.53 7.24
CA ASN A 147 25.55 23.41 6.42
C ASN A 147 25.49 22.14 7.25
N ILE A 148 24.78 21.15 6.75
CA ILE A 148 24.66 19.80 7.27
C ILE A 148 25.46 18.89 6.34
N THR A 149 26.32 18.04 6.89
CA THR A 149 27.06 17.05 6.12
C THR A 149 26.75 15.66 6.65
N SER A 150 26.31 14.76 5.75
CA SER A 150 25.89 13.40 6.09
C SER A 150 27.05 12.43 6.28
N ASP A 151 28.12 12.59 5.50
CA ASP A 151 29.30 11.73 5.54
C ASP A 151 30.60 12.53 5.64
N LYS A 152 31.54 11.98 6.43
CA LYS A 152 32.98 12.23 6.31
C LYS A 152 33.44 11.45 5.07
N GLU A 153 34.37 11.99 4.25
CA GLU A 153 34.93 11.29 3.07
C GLU A 153 35.09 9.78 3.35
N GLU A 154 34.23 8.95 2.74
CA GLU A 154 34.24 7.52 3.00
C GLU A 154 35.51 6.89 2.40
N ASP A 155 36.13 5.97 3.14
CA ASP A 155 37.27 5.21 2.65
C ASP A 155 36.81 4.17 1.61
N GLU A 156 37.00 4.49 0.34
CA GLU A 156 36.64 3.63 -0.80
C GLU A 156 37.77 2.67 -1.21
N SER A 157 38.88 2.61 -0.45
CA SER A 157 40.04 1.76 -0.77
C SER A 157 39.71 0.27 -0.80
N TRP A 158 38.64 -0.16 -0.14
CA TRP A 158 38.13 -1.53 -0.20
C TRP A 158 37.84 -1.98 -1.65
N LYS A 159 37.41 -1.07 -2.54
CA LYS A 159 37.13 -1.39 -3.95
C LYS A 159 38.37 -1.84 -4.75
N GLU A 160 39.55 -1.42 -4.30
CA GLU A 160 40.83 -1.78 -4.92
C GLU A 160 41.29 -3.20 -4.51
N ASN A 161 40.77 -3.74 -3.39
CA ASN A 161 41.01 -5.13 -3.03
C ASN A 161 40.09 -6.05 -3.85
N THR A 162 40.57 -6.48 -5.01
CA THR A 162 39.83 -7.39 -5.90
C THR A 162 40.27 -8.84 -5.72
N GLY A 163 39.34 -9.76 -5.98
CA GLY A 163 39.63 -11.20 -5.98
C GLY A 163 38.59 -12.00 -6.73
N ALA A 164 38.77 -13.32 -6.75
CA ALA A 164 37.86 -14.25 -7.40
C ALA A 164 37.59 -15.48 -6.53
N ILE A 165 36.34 -15.91 -6.55
CA ILE A 165 35.83 -17.16 -5.99
C ILE A 165 35.38 -18.03 -7.17
N ASN A 166 35.97 -19.21 -7.31
CA ASN A 166 35.57 -20.21 -8.30
C ASN A 166 34.97 -21.42 -7.59
N LEU A 167 33.67 -21.62 -7.78
CA LEU A 167 32.88 -22.66 -7.13
C LEU A 167 33.17 -24.08 -7.68
N ASP A 168 33.61 -24.22 -8.94
CA ASP A 168 33.86 -25.53 -9.58
C ASP A 168 34.88 -26.38 -8.80
N ASN A 169 35.80 -25.71 -8.11
CA ASN A 169 36.88 -26.32 -7.35
C ASN A 169 37.09 -25.66 -5.98
N LEU A 170 36.15 -24.82 -5.54
CA LEU A 170 36.20 -24.03 -4.31
C LEU A 170 37.54 -23.30 -4.12
N SER A 171 38.11 -22.78 -5.21
CA SER A 171 39.37 -22.03 -5.15
C SER A 171 39.12 -20.52 -5.06
N VAL A 172 40.03 -19.85 -4.35
CA VAL A 172 39.96 -18.40 -4.14
C VAL A 172 41.29 -17.72 -4.48
N SER A 173 41.20 -16.46 -4.87
CA SER A 173 42.36 -15.58 -5.08
C SER A 173 42.01 -14.15 -4.68
N GLY A 174 42.91 -13.45 -4.00
CA GLY A 174 42.65 -12.12 -3.43
C GLY A 174 42.95 -12.08 -1.94
N ASP A 175 43.19 -10.89 -1.40
CA ASP A 175 43.44 -10.72 0.04
C ASP A 175 42.12 -10.86 0.82
N GLY A 176 42.16 -11.57 1.95
CA GLY A 176 40.98 -11.80 2.79
C GLY A 176 40.06 -12.96 2.37
N LEU A 177 40.31 -13.62 1.23
CA LEU A 177 39.57 -14.82 0.83
C LEU A 177 40.27 -16.10 1.29
N SER A 178 39.50 -17.04 1.86
CA SER A 178 39.98 -18.39 2.17
C SER A 178 38.90 -19.45 1.90
N ALA A 179 39.31 -20.66 1.58
CA ALA A 179 38.43 -21.82 1.49
C ALA A 179 38.88 -22.89 2.48
N ASP A 180 37.97 -23.33 3.36
CA ASP A 180 38.18 -24.46 4.28
C ASP A 180 37.04 -25.47 4.11
N GLY A 181 37.37 -26.64 3.56
CA GLY A 181 36.38 -27.65 3.19
C GLY A 181 35.36 -27.11 2.20
N LYS A 182 34.10 -26.97 2.64
CA LYS A 182 32.95 -26.48 1.85
C LYS A 182 32.61 -25.01 2.10
N VAL A 183 33.35 -24.34 2.99
CA VAL A 183 33.07 -22.96 3.39
C VAL A 183 34.12 -22.03 2.78
N ILE A 184 33.65 -21.01 2.07
CA ILE A 184 34.46 -19.93 1.53
C ILE A 184 34.23 -18.70 2.40
N THR A 185 35.28 -18.18 3.03
CA THR A 185 35.19 -17.03 3.94
C THR A 185 35.78 -15.77 3.29
N VAL A 186 35.03 -14.67 3.38
CA VAL A 186 35.46 -13.32 3.06
C VAL A 186 35.71 -12.58 4.37
N SER A 187 36.98 -12.33 4.70
CA SER A 187 37.44 -11.78 5.98
C SER A 187 37.98 -10.34 5.90
N LYS A 188 37.93 -9.73 4.71
CA LYS A 188 38.32 -8.33 4.47
C LYS A 188 37.41 -7.69 3.44
N GLY A 189 37.26 -6.37 3.54
CA GLY A 189 36.59 -5.56 2.53
C GLY A 189 37.19 -5.75 1.15
N GLY A 190 36.36 -5.78 0.13
CA GLY A 190 36.81 -6.07 -1.22
C GLY A 190 35.70 -6.18 -2.25
N ASP A 191 36.11 -6.24 -3.51
CA ASP A 191 35.23 -6.39 -4.65
C ASP A 191 35.56 -7.69 -5.41
N TYR A 192 34.80 -8.74 -5.09
CA TYR A 192 35.13 -10.12 -5.43
C TYR A 192 34.19 -10.68 -6.50
N THR A 193 34.73 -11.31 -7.53
CA THR A 193 33.95 -11.99 -8.57
C THR A 193 33.66 -13.43 -8.20
N VAL A 194 32.41 -13.87 -8.33
CA VAL A 194 31.96 -15.25 -8.05
C VAL A 194 31.54 -15.93 -9.36
N THR A 195 32.09 -17.12 -9.62
CA THR A 195 31.87 -17.90 -10.87
C THR A 195 31.82 -19.39 -10.56
N GLY A 196 31.29 -20.19 -11.49
CA GLY A 196 31.30 -21.66 -11.42
C GLY A 196 30.11 -22.23 -10.64
N GLU A 197 30.12 -23.54 -10.43
CA GLU A 197 29.02 -24.27 -9.79
C GLU A 197 29.48 -25.11 -8.59
N ALA A 198 28.75 -25.03 -7.48
CA ALA A 198 28.90 -25.92 -6.33
C ALA A 198 27.53 -26.38 -5.83
N GLY A 199 27.30 -27.71 -5.84
CA GLY A 199 26.05 -28.31 -5.36
C GLY A 199 25.95 -28.43 -3.84
N ASP A 200 27.06 -28.21 -3.12
CA ASP A 200 27.08 -28.15 -1.66
C ASP A 200 28.32 -27.37 -1.17
N ALA A 201 28.15 -26.06 -0.99
CA ALA A 201 29.12 -25.15 -0.41
C ALA A 201 28.43 -23.90 0.16
N GLN A 202 29.17 -23.10 0.92
CA GLN A 202 28.68 -21.84 1.49
C GLN A 202 29.71 -20.72 1.27
N ILE A 203 29.22 -19.51 0.96
CA ILE A 203 30.03 -18.28 1.07
C ILE A 203 29.62 -17.56 2.36
N VAL A 204 30.59 -17.28 3.23
CA VAL A 204 30.42 -16.53 4.47
C VAL A 204 31.18 -15.23 4.39
N VAL A 205 30.50 -14.09 4.59
CA VAL A 205 31.15 -12.77 4.72
C VAL A 205 31.19 -12.40 6.21
N ASP A 206 32.40 -12.23 6.76
CA ASP A 206 32.63 -11.91 8.17
C ASP A 206 33.77 -10.88 8.26
N THR A 207 33.43 -9.60 8.07
CA THR A 207 34.35 -8.46 8.10
C THR A 207 33.65 -7.20 8.63
N GLU A 208 34.40 -6.22 9.12
CA GLU A 208 33.85 -4.91 9.52
C GLU A 208 33.84 -3.90 8.36
N ASP A 209 34.31 -4.31 7.17
CA ASP A 209 34.41 -3.45 5.98
C ASP A 209 33.22 -3.66 5.03
N LYS A 210 33.14 -2.82 3.99
CA LYS A 210 32.25 -3.01 2.84
C LYS A 210 32.72 -4.15 1.93
N VAL A 211 31.79 -4.98 1.47
CA VAL A 211 32.07 -6.11 0.58
C VAL A 211 31.11 -6.15 -0.60
N LYS A 212 31.66 -6.33 -1.81
CA LYS A 212 30.87 -6.61 -3.00
C LYS A 212 31.15 -8.01 -3.54
N LEU A 213 30.09 -8.77 -3.78
CA LEU A 213 30.14 -10.02 -4.53
C LEU A 213 29.52 -9.80 -5.91
N ARG A 214 30.32 -9.95 -6.97
CA ARG A 214 29.86 -9.91 -8.37
C ARG A 214 29.51 -11.31 -8.85
N LEU A 215 28.23 -11.63 -8.84
CA LEU A 215 27.73 -12.92 -9.31
C LEU A 215 27.79 -12.94 -10.84
N SER A 216 28.62 -13.82 -11.39
CA SER A 216 29.04 -13.78 -12.79
C SER A 216 28.89 -15.16 -13.46
N GLY A 217 27.67 -15.68 -13.49
CA GLY A 217 27.39 -17.00 -14.04
C GLY A 217 27.69 -18.10 -13.04
N MET A 218 27.25 -17.91 -11.79
CA MET A 218 27.49 -18.84 -10.69
C MET A 218 26.24 -19.67 -10.34
N SER A 219 26.44 -20.87 -9.80
CA SER A 219 25.37 -21.65 -9.15
C SER A 219 25.85 -22.21 -7.81
N LEU A 220 25.15 -21.91 -6.72
CA LEU A 220 25.57 -22.25 -5.36
C LEU A 220 24.38 -22.79 -4.57
N LYS A 221 24.52 -24.04 -4.14
CA LYS A 221 23.63 -24.69 -3.20
C LYS A 221 24.38 -24.99 -1.92
N ASN A 222 23.72 -24.84 -0.77
CA ASN A 222 24.19 -25.33 0.52
C ASN A 222 23.22 -26.39 1.06
N GLU A 223 23.72 -27.52 1.55
CA GLU A 223 22.87 -28.58 2.13
C GLU A 223 22.65 -28.44 3.65
N SER A 224 23.28 -27.46 4.32
CA SER A 224 23.15 -27.29 5.78
C SER A 224 22.64 -25.92 6.26
N GLY A 225 22.60 -24.89 5.40
CA GLY A 225 22.14 -23.55 5.75
C GLY A 225 21.95 -22.67 4.51
N SER A 226 22.24 -21.38 4.63
CA SER A 226 22.20 -20.40 3.54
C SER A 226 23.29 -20.65 2.49
N ALA A 227 23.01 -20.41 1.21
CA ALA A 227 24.04 -20.44 0.16
C ALA A 227 25.06 -19.31 0.36
N ILE A 228 24.57 -18.10 0.62
CA ILE A 228 25.39 -16.95 1.00
C ILE A 228 24.92 -16.44 2.36
N PHE A 229 25.85 -16.40 3.32
CA PHE A 229 25.62 -15.85 4.65
C PHE A 229 26.54 -14.66 4.90
N ILE A 230 25.99 -13.45 4.82
CA ILE A 230 26.66 -12.23 5.23
C ILE A 230 26.45 -12.08 6.73
N LYS A 231 27.43 -12.58 7.50
CA LYS A 231 27.40 -12.61 8.96
C LYS A 231 27.74 -11.26 9.57
N ASN A 232 28.66 -10.53 8.95
CA ASN A 232 29.07 -9.18 9.36
C ASN A 232 29.66 -8.46 8.15
N ALA A 233 29.20 -7.24 7.87
CA ALA A 233 29.78 -6.28 6.95
C ALA A 233 29.28 -4.86 7.28
N ASP A 234 30.10 -3.82 7.07
CA ASP A 234 29.60 -2.43 7.15
C ASP A 234 28.47 -2.18 6.14
N LYS A 235 28.65 -2.70 4.92
CA LYS A 235 27.59 -2.84 3.92
C LYS A 235 27.95 -3.93 2.92
N ALA A 236 26.98 -4.77 2.57
CA ALA A 236 27.15 -5.79 1.56
C ALA A 236 26.46 -5.41 0.25
N TYR A 237 27.12 -5.75 -0.87
CA TYR A 237 26.62 -5.52 -2.21
C TYR A 237 26.62 -6.83 -2.99
N ILE A 238 25.49 -7.15 -3.63
CA ILE A 238 25.41 -8.17 -4.67
C ILE A 238 25.28 -7.45 -6.01
N THR A 239 26.19 -7.75 -6.93
CA THR A 239 26.12 -7.21 -8.30
C THR A 239 25.96 -8.35 -9.30
N LEU A 240 24.86 -8.32 -10.04
CA LEU A 240 24.52 -9.26 -11.09
C LEU A 240 25.20 -8.84 -12.39
N THR A 241 26.24 -9.58 -12.80
CA THR A 241 26.97 -9.28 -14.03
C THR A 241 26.04 -9.41 -15.24
N GLU A 242 26.13 -8.44 -16.16
CA GLU A 242 25.31 -8.38 -17.38
C GLU A 242 25.37 -9.70 -18.16
N ASP A 243 24.22 -10.11 -18.70
CA ASP A 243 24.04 -11.34 -19.49
C ASP A 243 24.46 -12.64 -18.78
N THR A 244 24.42 -12.66 -17.44
CA THR A 244 24.65 -13.88 -16.64
C THR A 244 23.40 -14.32 -15.88
N GLU A 245 23.25 -15.63 -15.71
CA GLU A 245 22.27 -16.22 -14.80
C GLU A 245 23.00 -16.76 -13.56
N ASN A 246 22.45 -16.48 -12.39
CA ASN A 246 23.04 -16.83 -11.10
C ASN A 246 22.01 -17.55 -10.24
N TYR A 247 22.41 -18.62 -9.54
CA TYR A 247 21.47 -19.48 -8.79
C TYR A 247 21.92 -19.64 -7.33
N LEU A 248 21.02 -19.36 -6.40
CA LEU A 248 21.20 -19.61 -4.97
C LEU A 248 20.13 -20.58 -4.48
N GLU A 249 20.53 -21.59 -3.70
CA GLU A 249 19.62 -22.55 -3.08
C GLU A 249 20.06 -22.87 -1.65
N ASP A 250 19.17 -22.73 -0.67
CA ASP A 250 19.45 -23.10 0.72
C ASP A 250 19.17 -24.58 1.01
N ALA A 251 19.49 -24.96 2.25
CA ALA A 251 19.19 -26.28 2.76
C ALA A 251 17.69 -26.48 3.00
N ALA A 252 17.22 -27.70 2.79
CA ALA A 252 15.85 -28.09 3.18
C ALA A 252 15.64 -28.11 4.71
N VAL A 253 16.72 -28.17 5.49
CA VAL A 253 16.73 -28.08 6.96
C VAL A 253 18.05 -27.45 7.40
N TYR A 254 18.02 -26.49 8.32
CA TYR A 254 19.22 -25.79 8.79
C TYR A 254 19.90 -26.55 9.93
N GLU A 255 20.44 -27.74 9.61
CA GLU A 255 21.14 -28.57 10.59
C GLU A 255 22.56 -28.06 10.85
N GLY A 256 22.78 -27.47 12.03
CA GLY A 256 24.12 -27.01 12.45
C GLY A 256 24.56 -25.68 11.82
N ALA A 257 23.66 -24.99 11.13
CA ALA A 257 23.83 -23.61 10.68
C ALA A 257 23.85 -22.62 11.87
N ASP A 258 24.27 -21.39 11.59
CA ASP A 258 24.11 -20.27 12.53
C ASP A 258 22.61 -19.97 12.71
N GLU A 259 22.18 -19.67 13.94
CA GLU A 259 20.77 -19.37 14.26
C GLU A 259 20.23 -18.13 13.55
N LYS A 260 21.11 -17.30 12.96
CA LYS A 260 20.75 -16.10 12.20
C LYS A 260 20.61 -16.35 10.71
N GLU A 261 20.97 -17.53 10.22
CA GLU A 261 20.66 -17.94 8.86
C GLU A 261 19.15 -18.17 8.76
N LYS A 262 18.49 -17.45 7.86
CA LYS A 262 17.02 -17.50 7.70
C LYS A 262 16.53 -17.59 6.25
N GLY A 263 17.44 -17.59 5.27
CA GLY A 263 17.09 -17.73 3.86
C GLY A 263 18.28 -18.06 2.97
N ALA A 264 18.05 -18.31 1.68
CA ALA A 264 19.11 -18.68 0.74
C ALA A 264 20.18 -17.62 0.57
N LEU A 265 19.78 -16.35 0.60
CA LEU A 265 20.66 -15.23 0.83
C LEU A 265 20.29 -14.60 2.16
N THR A 266 21.14 -14.78 3.18
CA THR A 266 20.97 -14.15 4.48
C THR A 266 22.00 -13.04 4.66
N ALA A 267 21.55 -11.84 4.99
CA ALA A 267 22.39 -10.74 5.47
C ALA A 267 22.01 -10.31 6.88
N ARG A 268 23.02 -10.14 7.74
CA ARG A 268 22.84 -9.60 9.10
C ARG A 268 22.94 -8.09 9.19
N ASP A 269 23.26 -7.45 8.06
CA ASP A 269 23.39 -6.01 7.89
C ASP A 269 22.63 -5.57 6.63
N SER A 270 22.71 -4.28 6.29
CA SER A 270 22.10 -3.74 5.08
C SER A 270 22.69 -4.37 3.81
N LEU A 271 21.81 -4.75 2.90
CA LEU A 271 22.13 -5.40 1.63
C LEU A 271 21.65 -4.55 0.46
N GLU A 272 22.50 -4.39 -0.56
CA GLU A 272 22.13 -3.77 -1.84
C GLU A 272 22.30 -4.78 -2.98
N ILE A 273 21.30 -4.88 -3.84
CA ILE A 273 21.33 -5.71 -5.04
C ILE A 273 21.15 -4.83 -6.28
N LYS A 274 22.05 -5.02 -7.25
CA LYS A 274 21.98 -4.36 -8.55
C LYS A 274 22.66 -5.15 -9.65
N GLY A 275 22.65 -4.62 -10.86
CA GLY A 275 23.27 -5.19 -12.04
C GLY A 275 22.25 -5.56 -13.10
N LYS A 276 22.73 -6.09 -14.22
CA LYS A 276 21.90 -6.42 -15.39
C LYS A 276 21.76 -7.92 -15.63
N GLY A 277 22.37 -8.74 -14.78
CA GLY A 277 22.18 -10.18 -14.80
C GLY A 277 20.83 -10.61 -14.21
N THR A 278 20.60 -11.92 -14.24
CA THR A 278 19.46 -12.56 -13.57
C THR A 278 19.94 -13.33 -12.34
N LEU A 279 19.18 -13.23 -11.25
CA LEU A 279 19.37 -14.01 -10.02
C LEU A 279 18.13 -14.86 -9.77
N TYR A 280 18.33 -16.16 -9.64
CA TYR A 280 17.33 -17.13 -9.20
C TYR A 280 17.66 -17.51 -7.75
N VAL A 281 16.68 -17.39 -6.86
CA VAL A 281 16.83 -17.70 -5.43
C VAL A 281 15.78 -18.72 -5.05
N LYS A 282 16.23 -19.85 -4.46
CA LYS A 282 15.35 -20.90 -3.96
C LYS A 282 15.50 -21.07 -2.45
N GLY A 283 14.44 -20.76 -1.70
CA GLY A 283 14.32 -21.00 -0.27
C GLY A 283 13.49 -22.27 -0.01
N ASN A 284 14.14 -23.41 0.23
CA ASN A 284 13.51 -24.69 0.52
C ASN A 284 12.97 -24.82 1.95
N THR A 285 13.43 -23.97 2.90
CA THR A 285 12.92 -23.98 4.28
C THR A 285 12.85 -22.59 4.88
N GLY A 286 13.79 -21.71 4.54
CA GLY A 286 13.80 -20.31 4.94
C GLY A 286 13.12 -19.40 3.93
N HIS A 287 13.31 -18.11 4.14
CA HIS A 287 12.98 -17.08 3.16
C HIS A 287 13.83 -17.23 1.90
N GLY A 288 13.42 -16.60 0.80
CA GLY A 288 14.30 -16.44 -0.35
C GLY A 288 15.51 -15.57 0.01
N ILE A 289 15.23 -14.31 0.33
CA ILE A 289 16.21 -13.32 0.78
C ILE A 289 15.81 -12.81 2.15
N PHE A 290 16.73 -12.86 3.11
CA PHE A 290 16.56 -12.29 4.44
C PHE A 290 17.62 -11.22 4.71
N ALA A 291 17.22 -10.04 5.21
CA ALA A 291 18.14 -9.03 5.74
C ALA A 291 17.73 -8.60 7.15
N SER A 292 18.67 -8.60 8.10
CA SER A 292 18.37 -8.13 9.47
C SER A 292 18.21 -6.61 9.58
N ASP A 293 18.69 -5.87 8.59
CA ASP A 293 18.45 -4.44 8.41
C ASP A 293 17.63 -4.22 7.14
N SER A 294 18.15 -3.41 6.19
CA SER A 294 17.46 -3.01 4.97
C SER A 294 17.93 -3.80 3.75
N LEU A 295 17.03 -4.01 2.79
CA LEU A 295 17.34 -4.48 1.44
C LEU A 295 16.99 -3.38 0.44
N GLU A 296 17.97 -2.99 -0.39
CA GLU A 296 17.76 -2.08 -1.51
C GLU A 296 17.99 -2.80 -2.84
N ILE A 297 16.99 -2.77 -3.72
CA ILE A 297 17.07 -3.25 -5.10
C ILE A 297 17.07 -2.03 -6.02
N GLU A 298 18.22 -1.76 -6.66
CA GLU A 298 18.33 -0.66 -7.62
C GLU A 298 17.88 -1.07 -9.03
N ASN A 299 18.28 -2.27 -9.46
CA ASN A 299 17.93 -2.87 -10.75
C ASN A 299 18.33 -4.35 -10.77
N GLY A 300 18.10 -5.01 -11.90
CA GLY A 300 18.37 -6.44 -12.11
C GLY A 300 17.09 -7.23 -12.32
N ASN A 301 17.25 -8.52 -12.59
CA ASN A 301 16.14 -9.45 -12.76
C ASN A 301 16.24 -10.53 -11.68
N ILE A 302 15.38 -10.46 -10.67
CA ILE A 302 15.42 -11.34 -9.50
C ILE A 302 14.16 -12.19 -9.50
N LYS A 303 14.34 -13.51 -9.38
CA LYS A 303 13.25 -14.49 -9.32
C LYS A 303 13.42 -15.34 -8.07
N ILE A 304 12.38 -15.38 -7.25
CA ILE A 304 12.40 -16.04 -5.95
C ILE A 304 11.30 -17.10 -5.91
N ASP A 305 11.65 -18.29 -5.47
CA ASP A 305 10.77 -19.40 -5.12
C ASP A 305 11.08 -19.79 -3.67
N ALA A 306 10.17 -19.52 -2.73
CA ALA A 306 10.41 -19.70 -1.30
C ALA A 306 9.23 -20.39 -0.60
N GLU A 307 9.52 -21.35 0.28
CA GLU A 307 8.49 -22.00 1.12
C GLU A 307 7.98 -21.08 2.24
N ASN A 308 8.78 -20.08 2.64
CA ASN A 308 8.39 -19.01 3.56
C ASN A 308 8.26 -17.67 2.79
N ASP A 309 8.56 -16.53 3.41
CA ASP A 309 8.52 -15.26 2.69
C ASP A 309 9.52 -15.21 1.52
N GLY A 310 9.14 -14.58 0.41
CA GLY A 310 10.07 -14.35 -0.69
C GLY A 310 11.22 -13.44 -0.28
N VAL A 311 10.88 -12.27 0.25
CA VAL A 311 11.81 -11.30 0.83
C VAL A 311 11.34 -10.97 2.25
N HIS A 312 12.24 -11.05 3.21
CA HIS A 312 11.98 -10.62 4.59
C HIS A 312 13.08 -9.68 5.07
N VAL A 313 12.70 -8.51 5.58
CA VAL A 313 13.64 -7.53 6.15
C VAL A 313 13.12 -6.98 7.47
N ASN A 314 13.99 -6.78 8.46
CA ASN A 314 13.52 -6.21 9.74
C ASN A 314 13.41 -4.67 9.71
N ASP A 315 13.90 -4.02 8.65
CA ASP A 315 13.95 -2.56 8.58
C ASP A 315 13.29 -2.10 7.28
N THR A 316 14.05 -1.67 6.27
CA THR A 316 13.47 -1.11 5.05
C THR A 316 13.64 -2.05 3.87
N PHE A 317 12.55 -2.41 3.20
CA PHE A 317 12.60 -2.89 1.82
C PHE A 317 12.46 -1.68 0.90
N LYS A 318 13.43 -1.48 0.02
CA LYS A 318 13.40 -0.39 -0.95
C LYS A 318 13.66 -0.91 -2.36
N MET A 319 12.81 -0.51 -3.30
CA MET A 319 12.99 -0.81 -4.71
C MET A 319 12.92 0.47 -5.54
N THR A 320 13.96 0.70 -6.35
CA THR A 320 14.03 1.87 -7.24
C THR A 320 14.02 1.52 -8.73
N GLY A 321 14.00 0.23 -9.05
CA GLY A 321 13.93 -0.28 -10.41
C GLY A 321 14.24 -1.78 -10.49
N GLY A 322 14.29 -2.31 -11.71
CA GLY A 322 14.49 -3.74 -11.97
C GLY A 322 13.19 -4.54 -12.01
N SER A 323 13.33 -5.87 -12.05
CA SER A 323 12.23 -6.84 -12.05
C SER A 323 12.41 -7.78 -10.86
N LEU A 324 11.35 -7.95 -10.08
CA LEU A 324 11.29 -8.86 -8.94
C LEU A 324 10.06 -9.76 -9.09
N LYS A 325 10.28 -11.05 -9.33
CA LYS A 325 9.22 -12.06 -9.39
C LYS A 325 9.34 -12.98 -8.18
N ILE A 326 8.24 -13.20 -7.47
CA ILE A 326 8.20 -13.98 -6.23
C ILE A 326 7.06 -15.00 -6.29
N GLU A 327 7.39 -16.25 -6.03
CA GLU A 327 6.45 -17.28 -5.59
C GLU A 327 6.80 -17.63 -4.13
N ALA A 328 5.86 -17.44 -3.21
CA ALA A 328 6.10 -17.59 -1.77
C ALA A 328 5.01 -18.45 -1.10
N GLY A 329 5.40 -19.31 -0.15
CA GLY A 329 4.47 -19.95 0.78
C GLY A 329 4.03 -19.02 1.91
N GLY A 330 4.88 -18.07 2.30
CA GLY A 330 4.57 -16.98 3.22
C GLY A 330 4.20 -15.68 2.51
N ASP A 331 4.63 -14.55 3.07
CA ASP A 331 4.45 -13.23 2.47
C ASP A 331 5.37 -13.07 1.24
N GLY A 332 4.92 -12.35 0.21
CA GLY A 332 5.79 -12.04 -0.93
C GLY A 332 6.97 -11.17 -0.52
N ILE A 333 6.66 -10.00 0.03
CA ILE A 333 7.60 -9.07 0.65
C ILE A 333 7.11 -8.74 2.06
N ALA A 334 7.91 -9.06 3.07
CA ALA A 334 7.69 -8.70 4.46
C ALA A 334 8.78 -7.72 4.94
N SER A 335 8.34 -6.59 5.47
CA SER A 335 9.19 -5.65 6.21
C SER A 335 8.58 -5.38 7.58
N ASP A 336 9.40 -5.47 8.63
CA ASP A 336 8.95 -5.13 9.99
C ASP A 336 8.74 -3.61 10.19
N GLU A 337 9.25 -2.78 9.28
CA GLU A 337 9.19 -1.32 9.38
C GLU A 337 8.67 -0.67 8.09
N ILE A 338 9.52 -0.51 7.07
CA ILE A 338 9.22 0.31 5.90
C ILE A 338 9.27 -0.50 4.60
N VAL A 339 8.25 -0.34 3.77
CA VAL A 339 8.30 -0.68 2.34
C VAL A 339 8.28 0.62 1.52
N ASP A 340 9.26 0.81 0.65
CA ASP A 340 9.40 2.00 -0.20
C ASP A 340 9.62 1.59 -1.67
N ILE A 341 8.57 1.66 -2.47
CA ILE A 341 8.58 1.27 -3.88
C ILE A 341 8.52 2.54 -4.74
N LEU A 342 9.62 2.87 -5.38
CA LEU A 342 9.73 4.06 -6.23
C LEU A 342 9.42 3.74 -7.69
N ASP A 343 9.95 2.62 -8.20
CA ASP A 343 9.75 2.16 -9.58
C ASP A 343 10.17 0.67 -9.73
N GLY A 344 9.96 0.10 -10.91
CA GLY A 344 10.31 -1.28 -11.27
C GLY A 344 9.08 -2.16 -11.51
N THR A 345 9.32 -3.45 -11.79
CA THR A 345 8.27 -4.46 -11.97
C THR A 345 8.29 -5.45 -10.83
N ILE A 346 7.17 -5.62 -10.13
CA ILE A 346 6.99 -6.58 -9.04
C ILE A 346 5.85 -7.53 -9.42
N GLU A 347 6.13 -8.83 -9.47
CA GLU A 347 5.13 -9.88 -9.69
C GLU A 347 5.17 -10.83 -8.49
N ILE A 348 4.09 -10.93 -7.73
CA ILE A 348 4.01 -11.75 -6.51
C ILE A 348 2.86 -12.74 -6.63
N THR A 349 3.15 -14.01 -6.35
CA THR A 349 2.16 -15.05 -6.09
C THR A 349 2.42 -15.66 -4.72
N THR A 350 1.47 -15.54 -3.80
CA THR A 350 1.54 -16.25 -2.51
C THR A 350 0.61 -17.46 -2.52
N THR A 351 1.01 -18.51 -1.80
CA THR A 351 0.35 -19.84 -1.87
C THR A 351 -0.01 -20.42 -0.51
N GLY A 352 0.38 -19.77 0.59
CA GLY A 352 0.08 -20.22 1.94
C GLY A 352 -1.41 -20.33 2.21
N ASP A 353 -1.83 -21.43 2.83
CA ASP A 353 -3.21 -21.62 3.27
C ASP A 353 -3.49 -20.70 4.48
N VAL A 354 -4.13 -19.56 4.25
CA VAL A 354 -4.69 -18.75 5.32
C VAL A 354 -6.14 -19.19 5.60
N PRO A 355 -6.52 -19.49 6.86
CA PRO A 355 -7.91 -19.77 7.19
C PRO A 355 -8.80 -18.60 6.78
N ALA A 356 -9.87 -18.89 6.04
CA ALA A 356 -10.85 -17.88 5.65
C ALA A 356 -11.40 -17.18 6.92
N GLY A 357 -11.11 -15.89 7.07
CA GLY A 357 -11.64 -15.06 8.14
C GLY A 357 -10.78 -14.96 9.41
N THR A 358 -9.46 -14.80 9.30
CA THR A 358 -8.74 -14.12 10.39
C THR A 358 -9.11 -12.64 10.37
N ASN A 359 -10.23 -12.31 11.00
CA ASN A 359 -10.46 -10.97 11.50
C ASN A 359 -9.21 -10.60 12.29
N GLU A 360 -8.47 -9.60 11.81
CA GLU A 360 -7.32 -9.07 12.50
C GLU A 360 -7.76 -8.53 13.86
N ARG A 361 -7.62 -9.37 14.89
CA ARG A 361 -7.93 -9.18 16.32
C ARG A 361 -9.40 -9.08 16.72
N GLY A 362 -10.11 -10.21 16.67
CA GLY A 362 -11.31 -10.41 17.50
C GLY A 362 -10.97 -10.54 19.00
N PHE A 363 -11.04 -9.45 19.77
CA PHE A 363 -11.14 -9.52 21.24
C PHE A 363 -12.52 -10.05 21.65
N GLY A 364 -12.67 -11.38 21.69
CA GLY A 364 -13.98 -12.00 21.94
C GLY A 364 -14.00 -13.32 22.71
N ARG A 365 -12.86 -13.81 23.22
CA ARG A 365 -12.84 -14.97 24.11
C ARG A 365 -12.32 -14.55 25.48
N MET A 366 -13.24 -14.41 26.44
CA MET A 366 -12.89 -14.31 27.86
C MET A 366 -12.23 -15.64 28.27
N GLN A 367 -10.90 -15.71 28.11
CA GLN A 367 -10.10 -16.86 28.53
C GLN A 367 -9.84 -16.71 30.02
N THR A 368 -10.46 -17.61 30.79
CA THR A 368 -10.10 -17.83 32.19
C THR A 368 -8.62 -18.20 32.27
N ALA A 369 -7.94 -17.61 33.24
CA ALA A 369 -6.50 -17.67 33.48
C ALA A 369 -5.86 -19.07 33.36
N GLU A 370 -4.58 -19.04 32.95
CA GLU A 370 -3.55 -20.09 33.04
C GLU A 370 -3.56 -21.21 31.98
N GLN A 371 -3.00 -20.90 30.80
CA GLN A 371 -2.04 -21.79 30.11
C GLN A 371 -1.34 -21.02 28.98
N GLU A 372 -0.07 -20.67 29.18
CA GLU A 372 0.84 -20.26 28.10
C GLU A 372 1.19 -21.54 27.31
N THR A 373 0.53 -21.74 26.20
CA THR A 373 1.05 -22.57 25.10
C THR A 373 1.58 -21.60 24.06
N GLU A 374 2.86 -21.73 23.70
CA GLU A 374 3.46 -21.08 22.53
C GLU A 374 2.53 -21.33 21.34
N GLU A 375 1.80 -20.31 20.89
CA GLU A 375 0.97 -20.38 19.70
C GLU A 375 1.92 -20.31 18.50
N GLU A 376 1.80 -21.27 17.58
CA GLU A 376 2.49 -21.21 16.28
C GLU A 376 2.12 -19.88 15.61
N ASP A 377 3.12 -19.10 15.20
CA ASP A 377 2.92 -17.89 14.39
C ASP A 377 1.95 -18.25 13.25
N SER A 378 0.76 -17.64 13.24
CA SER A 378 -0.14 -17.83 12.12
C SER A 378 0.57 -17.36 10.86
N VAL A 379 0.86 -18.28 9.93
CA VAL A 379 1.53 -17.96 8.67
C VAL A 379 0.73 -16.87 7.96
N SER A 380 1.32 -15.68 7.77
CA SER A 380 0.77 -14.69 6.84
C SER A 380 1.20 -15.04 5.43
N SER A 381 0.30 -14.82 4.47
CA SER A 381 0.52 -15.10 3.05
C SER A 381 0.10 -13.89 2.21
N LYS A 382 0.53 -12.71 2.67
CA LYS A 382 0.21 -11.40 2.09
C LYS A 382 1.14 -11.11 0.93
N GLY A 383 0.70 -10.33 -0.06
CA GLY A 383 1.58 -9.93 -1.15
C GLY A 383 2.73 -9.06 -0.64
N ILE A 384 2.40 -7.90 -0.08
CA ILE A 384 3.33 -6.93 0.50
C ILE A 384 2.85 -6.57 1.91
N LYS A 385 3.76 -6.64 2.88
CA LYS A 385 3.51 -6.35 4.30
C LYS A 385 4.55 -5.39 4.86
N ALA A 386 4.09 -4.32 5.50
CA ALA A 386 4.93 -3.36 6.23
C ALA A 386 4.45 -3.17 7.67
N GLY A 387 5.35 -3.19 8.65
CA GLY A 387 5.00 -2.99 10.06
C GLY A 387 4.75 -1.53 10.46
N TRP A 388 5.25 -0.54 9.70
CA TRP A 388 5.11 0.87 10.07
C TRP A 388 4.71 1.81 8.92
N MET A 389 5.33 1.74 7.74
CA MET A 389 4.94 2.61 6.63
C MET A 389 5.13 1.91 5.29
N LEU A 390 4.16 2.10 4.40
CA LEU A 390 4.23 1.59 3.04
C LEU A 390 4.01 2.72 2.04
N ASP A 391 5.04 3.01 1.27
CA ASP A 391 5.01 4.04 0.24
C ASP A 391 5.16 3.42 -1.15
N ILE A 392 4.27 3.78 -2.07
CA ILE A 392 4.36 3.43 -3.49
C ILE A 392 4.30 4.73 -4.31
N SER A 393 5.38 5.05 -5.01
CA SER A 393 5.46 6.23 -5.88
C SER A 393 5.32 5.90 -7.36
N GLY A 394 5.52 4.64 -7.74
CA GLY A 394 5.54 4.19 -9.13
C GLY A 394 5.77 2.69 -9.27
N GLY A 395 6.09 2.27 -10.49
CA GLY A 395 6.29 0.87 -10.86
C GLY A 395 5.02 0.16 -11.34
N SER A 396 5.20 -1.07 -11.81
CA SER A 396 4.15 -2.01 -12.20
C SER A 396 4.14 -3.16 -11.19
N ILE A 397 3.02 -3.33 -10.50
CA ILE A 397 2.88 -4.23 -9.35
C ILE A 397 1.71 -5.17 -9.63
N ASP A 398 2.00 -6.44 -9.84
CA ASP A 398 1.04 -7.50 -10.07
C ASP A 398 1.05 -8.48 -8.89
N ILE A 399 -0.04 -8.55 -8.12
CA ILE A 399 -0.14 -9.39 -6.92
C ILE A 399 -1.31 -10.35 -7.04
N THR A 400 -1.01 -11.64 -6.89
CA THR A 400 -1.99 -12.68 -6.55
C THR A 400 -1.67 -13.21 -5.16
N SER A 401 -2.56 -12.98 -4.19
CA SER A 401 -2.32 -13.39 -2.81
C SER A 401 -3.47 -14.24 -2.26
N THR A 402 -3.15 -15.15 -1.34
CA THR A 402 -4.17 -15.89 -0.58
C THR A 402 -4.70 -15.10 0.62
N ASP A 403 -3.90 -14.18 1.17
CA ASP A 403 -4.29 -13.19 2.18
C ASP A 403 -4.37 -11.77 1.55
N HIS A 404 -4.30 -10.70 2.36
CA HIS A 404 -4.24 -9.32 1.89
C HIS A 404 -3.15 -9.11 0.83
N ALA A 405 -3.46 -8.40 -0.24
CA ALA A 405 -2.44 -8.15 -1.28
C ALA A 405 -1.42 -7.11 -0.82
N ILE A 406 -1.88 -5.99 -0.26
CA ILE A 406 -1.03 -4.95 0.33
C ILE A 406 -1.53 -4.64 1.73
N HIS A 407 -0.65 -4.73 2.73
CA HIS A 407 -1.00 -4.53 4.12
C HIS A 407 0.03 -3.70 4.88
N CYS A 408 -0.45 -2.74 5.68
CA CYS A 408 0.38 -2.01 6.63
C CYS A 408 -0.27 -1.90 8.01
N THR A 409 0.51 -2.10 9.07
CA THR A 409 0.06 -1.89 10.46
C THR A 409 0.02 -0.40 10.85
N SER A 410 0.38 0.51 9.95
CA SER A 410 0.15 1.95 10.12
C SER A 410 -0.25 2.58 8.78
N ASP A 411 0.53 3.52 8.22
CA ASP A 411 0.08 4.36 7.11
C ASP A 411 0.50 3.77 5.75
N ILE A 412 -0.39 3.87 4.76
CA ILE A 412 -0.10 3.60 3.35
C ILE A 412 -0.22 4.90 2.56
N ASN A 413 0.84 5.25 1.82
CA ASN A 413 0.82 6.38 0.90
C ASN A 413 1.11 5.90 -0.53
N ILE A 414 0.22 6.23 -1.47
CA ILE A 414 0.37 5.85 -2.88
C ILE A 414 0.26 7.11 -3.73
N SER A 415 1.32 7.46 -4.46
CA SER A 415 1.33 8.64 -5.34
C SER A 415 1.35 8.29 -6.84
N GLY A 416 1.54 7.02 -7.18
CA GLY A 416 1.55 6.53 -8.55
C GLY A 416 1.76 5.02 -8.64
N GLY A 417 1.85 4.52 -9.87
CA GLY A 417 2.06 3.10 -10.19
C GLY A 417 0.88 2.46 -10.92
N ASP A 418 1.15 1.33 -11.56
CA ASP A 418 0.15 0.44 -12.18
C ASP A 418 0.01 -0.81 -11.29
N ILE A 419 -1.09 -0.89 -10.52
CA ILE A 419 -1.28 -1.85 -9.44
C ILE A 419 -2.45 -2.79 -9.80
N ASN A 420 -2.14 -4.07 -10.05
CA ASN A 420 -3.11 -5.12 -10.32
C ASN A 420 -3.17 -6.11 -9.15
N ILE A 421 -4.36 -6.34 -8.60
CA ILE A 421 -4.54 -7.14 -7.38
C ILE A 421 -5.64 -8.20 -7.58
N SER A 422 -5.27 -9.45 -7.33
CA SER A 422 -6.21 -10.55 -7.09
C SER A 422 -5.95 -11.11 -5.70
N SER A 423 -6.76 -10.70 -4.73
CA SER A 423 -6.60 -11.05 -3.32
C SER A 423 -7.59 -12.14 -2.89
N GLY A 424 -7.14 -13.05 -2.04
CA GLY A 424 -8.00 -13.99 -1.31
C GLY A 424 -8.70 -13.34 -0.12
N ASN A 425 -8.27 -12.14 0.27
CA ASN A 425 -8.81 -11.32 1.35
C ASN A 425 -8.95 -9.86 0.85
N LYS A 426 -8.72 -8.85 1.68
CA LYS A 426 -8.74 -7.43 1.27
C LYS A 426 -7.68 -7.12 0.21
N GLY A 427 -7.96 -6.18 -0.69
CA GLY A 427 -6.99 -5.72 -1.69
C GLY A 427 -5.87 -4.93 -1.02
N ILE A 428 -6.19 -3.75 -0.53
CA ILE A 428 -5.28 -2.87 0.22
C ILE A 428 -5.85 -2.65 1.62
N SER A 429 -5.06 -2.85 2.68
CA SER A 429 -5.52 -2.66 4.07
C SER A 429 -4.47 -1.95 4.92
N ALA A 430 -4.89 -0.90 5.62
CA ALA A 430 -4.07 -0.16 6.58
C ALA A 430 -4.76 -0.12 7.95
N HIS A 431 -4.00 -0.30 9.04
CA HIS A 431 -4.54 -0.08 10.39
C HIS A 431 -4.66 1.40 10.74
N GLU A 432 -3.93 2.27 10.04
CA GLU A 432 -4.09 3.71 10.15
C GLU A 432 -4.50 4.28 8.79
N ASN A 433 -3.86 5.36 8.34
CA ASN A 433 -4.38 6.15 7.23
C ASN A 433 -3.99 5.56 5.88
N ILE A 434 -4.86 5.75 4.89
CA ILE A 434 -4.53 5.54 3.48
C ILE A 434 -4.62 6.88 2.77
N THR A 435 -3.53 7.30 2.14
CA THR A 435 -3.51 8.47 1.25
C THR A 435 -3.16 8.03 -0.17
N ILE A 436 -4.03 8.35 -1.14
CA ILE A 436 -3.81 8.07 -2.56
C ILE A 436 -3.80 9.37 -3.36
N ASP A 437 -2.64 9.76 -3.86
CA ASP A 437 -2.44 10.95 -4.69
C ASP A 437 -2.49 10.67 -6.20
N GLY A 438 -2.49 9.40 -6.60
CA GLY A 438 -2.54 8.97 -7.99
C GLY A 438 -2.24 7.49 -8.16
N GLY A 439 -2.24 7.02 -9.41
CA GLY A 439 -2.00 5.63 -9.79
C GLY A 439 -3.18 4.97 -10.50
N ASN A 440 -2.95 3.80 -11.07
CA ASN A 440 -3.95 2.96 -11.72
C ASN A 440 -4.14 1.70 -10.88
N PHE A 441 -5.36 1.46 -10.40
CA PHE A 441 -5.72 0.37 -9.52
C PHE A 441 -6.74 -0.53 -10.22
N ASN A 442 -6.36 -1.79 -10.43
CA ASN A 442 -7.22 -2.82 -10.97
C ASN A 442 -7.30 -3.97 -9.97
N ILE A 443 -8.41 -4.03 -9.25
CA ILE A 443 -8.69 -4.98 -8.17
C ILE A 443 -9.88 -5.84 -8.60
N PRO A 444 -9.73 -6.79 -9.55
CA PRO A 444 -10.81 -7.64 -10.02
C PRO A 444 -11.30 -8.67 -8.99
N LYS A 445 -10.60 -8.84 -7.86
CA LYS A 445 -10.98 -9.74 -6.78
C LYS A 445 -10.39 -9.29 -5.44
N ALA A 446 -11.26 -9.02 -4.49
CA ALA A 446 -10.93 -8.89 -3.07
C ALA A 446 -12.18 -9.12 -2.20
N THR A 447 -12.00 -9.30 -0.89
CA THR A 447 -13.09 -9.22 0.09
C THR A 447 -13.57 -7.79 0.18
N GLU A 448 -12.74 -6.90 0.70
CA GLU A 448 -12.89 -5.46 0.55
C GLU A 448 -11.86 -4.95 -0.46
N GLY A 449 -12.21 -3.96 -1.29
CA GLY A 449 -11.25 -3.40 -2.25
C GLY A 449 -10.09 -2.69 -1.55
N ILE A 450 -10.41 -1.60 -0.87
CA ILE A 450 -9.44 -0.78 -0.11
C ILE A 450 -10.05 -0.48 1.27
N GLU A 451 -9.30 -0.74 2.33
CA GLU A 451 -9.72 -0.51 3.71
C GLU A 451 -8.69 0.32 4.48
N SER A 452 -9.14 1.40 5.10
CA SER A 452 -8.41 2.08 6.18
C SER A 452 -9.15 1.87 7.49
N LYS A 453 -8.47 1.42 8.55
CA LYS A 453 -9.09 1.41 9.89
C LYS A 453 -9.15 2.81 10.51
N ALA A 454 -8.53 3.82 9.91
CA ALA A 454 -8.57 5.22 10.34
C ALA A 454 -9.16 6.15 9.26
N ILE A 455 -8.35 6.95 8.57
CA ILE A 455 -8.81 7.89 7.54
C ILE A 455 -8.33 7.44 6.17
N MET A 456 -9.23 7.49 5.19
CA MET A 456 -8.90 7.32 3.78
C MET A 456 -9.05 8.64 3.05
N THR A 457 -7.98 9.10 2.40
CA THR A 457 -7.98 10.30 1.55
C THR A 457 -7.55 9.92 0.14
N ILE A 458 -8.39 10.19 -0.85
CA ILE A 458 -8.10 9.95 -2.27
C ILE A 458 -8.13 11.27 -3.02
N ASN A 459 -6.97 11.72 -3.48
CA ASN A 459 -6.78 12.97 -4.19
C ASN A 459 -6.92 12.84 -5.72
N ASP A 460 -6.43 11.73 -6.28
CA ASP A 460 -6.57 11.39 -7.69
C ASP A 460 -6.32 9.89 -7.91
N GLY A 461 -6.48 9.41 -9.14
CA GLY A 461 -6.20 8.03 -9.53
C GLY A 461 -7.33 7.40 -10.36
N SER A 462 -7.09 6.20 -10.86
CA SER A 462 -8.07 5.42 -11.61
C SER A 462 -8.32 4.08 -10.94
N PHE A 463 -9.57 3.77 -10.62
CA PHE A 463 -9.93 2.63 -9.79
C PHE A 463 -10.96 1.74 -10.48
N TYR A 464 -10.61 0.48 -10.66
CA TYR A 464 -11.53 -0.59 -11.04
C TYR A 464 -11.55 -1.62 -9.89
N ILE A 465 -12.66 -1.72 -9.17
CA ILE A 465 -12.76 -2.52 -7.95
C ILE A 465 -13.94 -3.48 -8.06
N ILE A 466 -13.66 -4.77 -7.85
CA ILE A 466 -14.67 -5.80 -7.61
C ILE A 466 -14.41 -6.40 -6.23
N ALA A 467 -15.40 -6.23 -5.34
CA ALA A 467 -15.32 -6.66 -3.95
C ALA A 467 -16.48 -7.60 -3.60
N SER A 468 -16.19 -8.63 -2.79
CA SER A 468 -17.23 -9.55 -2.28
C SER A 468 -17.91 -9.05 -1.01
N ASP A 469 -17.38 -7.99 -0.41
CA ASP A 469 -17.97 -7.19 0.65
C ASP A 469 -17.98 -5.74 0.16
N ASP A 470 -17.23 -4.83 0.77
CA ASP A 470 -17.24 -3.40 0.46
C ASP A 470 -16.19 -2.99 -0.58
N GLY A 471 -16.53 -2.03 -1.43
CA GLY A 471 -15.57 -1.48 -2.39
C GLY A 471 -14.47 -0.68 -1.69
N LEU A 472 -14.87 0.34 -0.95
CA LEU A 472 -14.02 1.13 -0.04
C LEU A 472 -14.61 1.06 1.37
N ASN A 473 -13.76 0.87 2.37
CA ASN A 473 -14.16 0.88 3.78
C ASN A 473 -13.25 1.81 4.61
N ALA A 474 -13.85 2.66 5.44
CA ALA A 474 -13.17 3.28 6.57
C ALA A 474 -13.83 2.87 7.89
N GLY A 475 -13.15 2.03 8.67
CA GLY A 475 -13.72 1.45 9.89
C GLY A 475 -12.85 0.38 10.56
N GLY A 476 -13.00 0.23 11.87
CA GLY A 476 -12.26 -0.75 12.69
C GLY A 476 -13.13 -1.74 13.48
N GLY A 477 -14.44 -1.79 13.19
CA GLY A 477 -15.32 -2.77 13.81
C GLY A 477 -15.45 -3.99 12.89
N ASP A 478 -15.22 -5.19 13.43
CA ASP A 478 -15.70 -6.42 12.81
C ASP A 478 -17.23 -6.38 12.80
N GLY A 479 -17.78 -5.72 11.77
CA GLY A 479 -19.20 -5.65 11.49
C GLY A 479 -19.74 -7.08 11.47
N PHE A 480 -20.70 -7.35 12.34
CA PHE A 480 -21.48 -8.58 12.29
C PHE A 480 -22.26 -8.59 10.97
N GLY A 481 -21.68 -9.14 9.91
CA GLY A 481 -22.27 -9.12 8.56
C GLY A 481 -21.95 -10.28 7.63
N GLY A 482 -20.84 -11.02 7.81
CA GLY A 482 -20.53 -12.18 6.98
C GLY A 482 -20.91 -13.52 7.64
N MET A 483 -22.11 -14.05 7.40
CA MET A 483 -22.29 -15.50 7.64
C MET A 483 -21.32 -16.27 6.73
N PRO A 484 -20.70 -17.37 7.21
CA PRO A 484 -19.82 -18.17 6.37
C PRO A 484 -20.65 -18.79 5.24
N PHE A 485 -20.44 -18.31 4.01
CA PHE A 485 -21.06 -18.94 2.84
C PHE A 485 -20.33 -20.24 2.51
N GLY A 486 -20.83 -21.31 3.11
CA GLY A 486 -20.80 -22.63 2.50
C GLY A 486 -21.81 -22.69 1.34
N GLU A 487 -21.31 -23.16 0.19
CA GLU A 487 -22.04 -23.58 -1.01
C GLU A 487 -22.73 -22.49 -1.86
N GLY A 488 -22.15 -22.21 -3.05
CA GLY A 488 -22.97 -21.73 -4.17
C GLY A 488 -22.40 -20.77 -5.21
N PHE A 489 -21.08 -20.56 -5.34
CA PHE A 489 -20.58 -19.95 -6.59
C PHE A 489 -20.56 -21.01 -7.70
N PRO A 490 -21.07 -20.72 -8.91
CA PRO A 490 -20.57 -21.42 -10.07
C PRO A 490 -19.07 -21.14 -10.11
N GLN A 491 -18.24 -22.18 -10.04
CA GLN A 491 -16.85 -22.06 -10.43
C GLN A 491 -16.83 -21.56 -11.87
N MET A 492 -16.62 -20.25 -12.05
CA MET A 492 -16.21 -19.73 -13.35
C MET A 492 -14.76 -20.20 -13.51
N GLN A 493 -14.52 -20.98 -14.55
CA GLN A 493 -13.21 -21.57 -14.83
C GLN A 493 -12.16 -20.46 -14.96
N ASP A 494 -10.98 -20.70 -14.38
CA ASP A 494 -9.79 -19.88 -14.58
C ASP A 494 -9.62 -19.59 -16.08
N GLY A 495 -9.73 -18.32 -16.48
CA GLY A 495 -9.54 -17.90 -17.88
C GLY A 495 -10.54 -16.90 -18.46
N GLU A 496 -11.59 -16.49 -17.75
CA GLU A 496 -12.53 -15.44 -18.21
C GLU A 496 -12.70 -14.33 -17.16
N PHE A 497 -11.60 -13.73 -16.71
CA PHE A 497 -11.67 -12.35 -16.23
C PHE A 497 -11.96 -11.45 -17.44
N PRO A 498 -12.85 -10.45 -17.36
CA PRO A 498 -12.84 -9.38 -18.33
C PRO A 498 -11.42 -8.80 -18.32
N GLN A 499 -10.67 -9.01 -19.40
CA GLN A 499 -9.45 -8.25 -19.62
C GLN A 499 -9.85 -6.77 -19.66
N MET A 500 -8.99 -5.91 -19.14
CA MET A 500 -9.07 -4.48 -19.43
C MET A 500 -9.36 -4.30 -20.93
N PRO A 501 -10.24 -3.37 -21.33
CA PRO A 501 -10.21 -2.87 -22.69
C PRO A 501 -8.75 -2.48 -22.99
N GLN A 502 -8.16 -3.07 -24.05
CA GLN A 502 -6.74 -2.90 -24.40
C GLN A 502 -6.36 -1.46 -24.77
N ASP A 503 -7.28 -0.50 -24.62
CA ASP A 503 -7.21 0.89 -25.04
C ASP A 503 -7.42 1.91 -23.90
N GLY A 504 -7.49 1.48 -22.64
CA GLY A 504 -7.64 2.40 -21.50
C GLY A 504 -8.95 3.22 -21.53
N GLN A 505 -9.96 2.78 -22.28
CA GLN A 505 -11.27 3.40 -22.28
C GLN A 505 -12.07 2.90 -21.07
N PHE A 506 -12.15 3.75 -20.05
CA PHE A 506 -13.10 3.55 -18.95
C PHE A 506 -14.53 3.83 -19.42
N PRO A 507 -15.53 3.16 -18.81
CA PRO A 507 -16.93 3.51 -19.03
C PRO A 507 -17.16 4.99 -18.72
N GLY A 508 -17.62 5.78 -19.70
CA GLY A 508 -17.89 7.22 -19.53
C GLY A 508 -16.96 8.22 -20.23
N MET A 509 -15.86 7.79 -20.87
CA MET A 509 -14.96 8.71 -21.59
C MET A 509 -15.25 8.77 -23.09
N GLN A 510 -15.91 9.83 -23.58
CA GLN A 510 -15.98 10.09 -25.03
C GLN A 510 -14.68 10.73 -25.53
N ASN A 511 -14.06 10.03 -26.50
CA ASN A 511 -12.97 10.48 -27.39
C ASN A 511 -11.51 10.27 -26.97
N GLY A 512 -11.16 9.34 -26.08
CA GLY A 512 -9.80 8.75 -26.04
C GLY A 512 -8.60 9.71 -26.03
N GLU A 513 -8.80 10.96 -25.62
CA GLU A 513 -7.78 11.99 -25.50
C GLU A 513 -7.75 12.43 -24.04
N PHE A 514 -6.64 12.12 -23.36
CA PHE A 514 -6.34 12.62 -22.03
C PHE A 514 -6.37 14.15 -22.03
N PRO A 515 -7.14 14.82 -21.14
CA PRO A 515 -7.06 16.27 -21.00
C PRO A 515 -5.70 16.66 -20.40
N GLN A 516 -4.73 16.99 -21.26
CA GLN A 516 -3.56 17.74 -20.81
C GLN A 516 -4.03 19.12 -20.32
N ARG A 517 -4.01 19.34 -19.00
CA ARG A 517 -3.97 20.70 -18.47
C ARG A 517 -2.65 21.32 -18.94
N GLN A 518 -2.76 22.39 -19.73
CA GLN A 518 -1.62 23.21 -20.15
C GLN A 518 -0.84 23.71 -18.92
N ARG A 519 0.20 22.97 -18.50
CA ARG A 519 1.31 23.55 -17.73
C ARG A 519 2.23 24.24 -18.72
N GLY A 520 2.38 25.55 -18.56
CA GLY A 520 3.22 26.38 -19.40
C GLY A 520 4.68 25.95 -19.37
N GLY A 521 5.20 25.60 -20.55
CA GLY A 521 6.52 25.93 -21.09
C GLY A 521 7.78 25.73 -20.24
N ARG A 522 8.55 24.70 -20.63
CA ARG A 522 10.03 24.56 -20.78
C ARG A 522 10.38 23.08 -20.50
N GLY A 523 11.10 22.31 -21.30
CA GLY A 523 11.77 22.44 -22.58
C GLY A 523 12.50 21.11 -22.82
N ASP A 524 12.16 20.42 -23.90
CA ASP A 524 12.93 19.44 -24.70
C ASP A 524 14.06 18.62 -24.05
N MET A 525 13.80 17.31 -23.83
CA MET A 525 14.80 16.26 -24.04
C MET A 525 14.14 15.04 -24.71
N THR A 526 14.52 14.81 -25.96
CA THR A 526 14.14 13.66 -26.81
C THR A 526 14.68 12.33 -26.26
N VAL A 527 13.80 11.33 -26.14
CA VAL A 527 14.13 9.91 -25.92
C VAL A 527 13.97 9.15 -27.26
N PRO A 528 14.86 8.23 -27.66
CA PRO A 528 14.77 7.56 -28.96
C PRO A 528 13.67 6.49 -29.03
N ASP A 529 12.93 6.54 -30.12
CA ASP A 529 11.89 5.62 -30.58
C ASP A 529 12.45 4.20 -30.86
N MET A 530 11.88 3.18 -30.22
CA MET A 530 12.09 1.76 -30.54
C MET A 530 10.80 1.16 -31.09
N THR A 531 10.58 1.30 -32.39
CA THR A 531 9.72 0.39 -33.16
C THR A 531 10.57 -0.47 -34.09
N SER A 532 10.58 -1.78 -33.87
CA SER A 532 10.88 -2.74 -34.94
C SER A 532 10.01 -3.98 -34.82
N GLU A 533 8.94 -3.99 -35.60
CA GLU A 533 8.20 -5.20 -35.97
C GLU A 533 9.11 -6.12 -36.81
N ALA A 534 9.20 -7.39 -36.44
CA ALA A 534 9.75 -8.45 -37.28
C ALA A 534 8.64 -9.44 -37.65
N THR A 535 8.06 -9.22 -38.82
CA THR A 535 7.21 -10.16 -39.57
C THR A 535 7.89 -11.52 -39.76
N LEU A 536 7.21 -12.60 -39.37
CA LEU A 536 7.46 -13.95 -39.90
C LEU A 536 6.16 -14.55 -40.45
N GLN A 537 6.09 -14.64 -41.77
CA GLN A 537 5.09 -15.39 -42.53
C GLN A 537 5.47 -16.87 -42.56
N ALA A 538 4.49 -17.77 -42.36
CA ALA A 538 4.63 -19.18 -42.69
C ALA A 538 3.38 -19.65 -43.46
N GLU A 539 3.56 -19.92 -44.77
CA GLU A 539 2.63 -20.71 -45.56
C GLU A 539 3.24 -22.10 -45.88
N ASN A 540 2.55 -23.13 -45.38
CA ASN A 540 2.25 -24.45 -45.95
C ASN A 540 3.20 -25.15 -46.95
N GLY A 541 3.50 -26.43 -46.66
CA GLY A 541 3.32 -27.49 -47.67
C GLY A 541 4.18 -28.76 -47.62
N MET A 542 3.57 -29.84 -47.12
CA MET A 542 3.62 -31.25 -47.60
C MET A 542 4.59 -32.31 -47.00
N ARG A 543 3.93 -33.21 -46.22
CA ARG A 543 3.77 -34.69 -46.35
C ARG A 543 4.98 -35.65 -46.31
N GLY A 544 4.88 -36.61 -45.38
CA GLY A 544 5.44 -37.95 -45.46
C GLY A 544 4.85 -38.90 -44.40
N GLU A 545 4.06 -39.88 -44.86
CA GLU A 545 3.30 -40.88 -44.09
C GLU A 545 4.16 -41.85 -43.24
N ARG A 546 3.60 -42.40 -42.16
CA ARG A 546 3.51 -43.86 -41.92
C ARG A 546 2.45 -44.18 -40.87
N ASP A 547 1.77 -45.29 -41.12
CA ASP A 547 0.48 -45.73 -40.60
C ASP A 547 0.63 -47.07 -39.83
N ARG A 548 -0.37 -47.36 -38.98
CA ARG A 548 -0.86 -48.67 -38.46
C ARG A 548 -0.31 -49.29 -37.16
N GLY A 549 -1.25 -49.55 -36.24
CA GLY A 549 -1.40 -50.86 -35.59
C GLY A 549 -2.05 -50.89 -34.18
N THR A 550 -3.36 -51.15 -34.09
CA THR A 550 -4.07 -51.75 -32.93
C THR A 550 -4.18 -53.28 -33.09
N PRO A 551 -4.71 -54.09 -32.14
CA PRO A 551 -4.44 -54.30 -30.70
C PRO A 551 -4.09 -55.81 -30.44
N PRO A 552 -4.15 -56.38 -29.20
CA PRO A 552 -5.39 -57.10 -28.83
C PRO A 552 -5.77 -57.13 -27.32
N GLU A 553 -7.07 -57.26 -27.08
CA GLU A 553 -7.69 -57.82 -25.87
C GLU A 553 -7.59 -59.36 -25.87
N MET A 554 -7.52 -59.99 -24.68
CA MET A 554 -8.58 -60.88 -24.16
C MET A 554 -8.10 -61.86 -23.06
N ASP A 555 -8.94 -61.90 -22.01
CA ASP A 555 -9.49 -63.09 -21.33
C ASP A 555 -8.79 -63.70 -20.11
N GLY A 556 -9.64 -64.06 -19.13
CA GLY A 556 -9.36 -65.08 -18.12
C GLY A 556 -9.76 -64.73 -16.68
N GLY A 557 -11.06 -64.62 -16.41
CA GLY A 557 -11.59 -64.32 -15.06
C GLY A 557 -11.52 -65.43 -14.01
N ASN A 558 -12.01 -65.12 -12.81
CA ASN A 558 -13.01 -65.90 -12.06
C ASN A 558 -13.39 -65.19 -10.74
N GLY A 559 -14.69 -65.22 -10.43
CA GLY A 559 -15.34 -64.58 -9.27
C GLY A 559 -14.98 -65.22 -7.92
N GLU A 560 -15.72 -65.06 -6.83
CA GLU A 560 -17.07 -64.59 -6.59
C GLU A 560 -17.25 -64.62 -5.04
N PHE A 561 -18.27 -63.95 -4.53
CA PHE A 561 -18.95 -64.21 -3.24
C PHE A 561 -18.38 -63.77 -1.88
N GLN A 562 -19.21 -62.94 -1.23
CA GLN A 562 -19.30 -62.63 0.20
C GLN A 562 -19.56 -63.88 1.07
N GLN A 563 -18.98 -63.94 2.28
CA GLN A 563 -19.71 -63.96 3.57
C GLN A 563 -18.85 -64.39 4.77
N ARG A 564 -18.97 -63.59 5.85
CA ARG A 564 -18.99 -63.94 7.29
C ARG A 564 -17.72 -64.53 7.94
N GLN A 565 -17.25 -63.89 9.02
CA GLN A 565 -17.57 -64.23 10.43
C GLN A 565 -16.59 -63.54 11.41
N ARG A 566 -17.15 -62.99 12.50
CA ARG A 566 -16.73 -63.09 13.94
C ARG A 566 -15.25 -62.82 14.28
N GLY A 567 -14.86 -61.98 15.23
CA GLY A 567 -15.52 -61.52 16.44
C GLY A 567 -14.67 -61.87 17.68
N ASN A 568 -14.57 -60.92 18.62
CA ASN A 568 -14.07 -60.99 20.01
C ASN A 568 -12.56 -61.22 20.19
N GLY A 569 -11.85 -60.59 21.12
CA GLY A 569 -12.24 -59.72 22.24
C GLY A 569 -11.34 -60.00 23.47
N ARG A 570 -11.25 -58.99 24.36
CA ARG A 570 -11.01 -59.03 25.82
C ARG A 570 -9.63 -58.64 26.41
N GLU A 571 -9.78 -57.87 27.50
CA GLU A 571 -9.02 -57.85 28.77
C GLU A 571 -7.62 -57.18 28.73
N MET A 572 -7.24 -56.24 29.62
CA MET A 572 -7.44 -56.17 31.07
C MET A 572 -7.53 -54.74 31.65
N THR A 573 -8.31 -54.62 32.73
CA THR A 573 -8.51 -53.56 33.74
C THR A 573 -7.32 -53.43 34.76
N PRO A 574 -7.45 -52.73 35.91
CA PRO A 574 -7.46 -51.28 36.23
C PRO A 574 -6.33 -50.93 37.26
N PRO A 575 -6.31 -49.79 38.00
CA PRO A 575 -7.12 -49.72 39.21
C PRO A 575 -7.74 -48.35 39.56
N ASP A 576 -8.93 -48.52 40.13
CA ASP A 576 -9.67 -47.74 41.12
C ASP A 576 -8.79 -47.11 42.22
N MET A 577 -9.19 -45.95 42.75
CA MET A 577 -9.53 -45.82 44.19
C MET A 577 -9.98 -44.40 44.58
N THR A 578 -11.26 -44.35 44.95
CA THR A 578 -11.81 -43.78 46.21
C THR A 578 -11.91 -42.27 46.41
N SER A 579 -13.19 -41.87 46.42
CA SER A 579 -13.83 -40.84 47.25
C SER A 579 -13.32 -40.73 48.70
N GLU A 580 -13.32 -39.52 49.25
CA GLU A 580 -13.84 -39.27 50.61
C GLU A 580 -14.20 -37.80 50.86
N ALA A 581 -15.17 -37.63 51.75
CA ALA A 581 -15.88 -36.41 52.09
C ALA A 581 -15.16 -35.54 53.14
N THR A 582 -15.46 -34.23 53.20
CA THR A 582 -16.22 -33.60 54.31
C THR A 582 -16.15 -32.06 54.25
N PRO A 583 -17.16 -31.34 54.79
CA PRO A 583 -17.26 -29.88 54.78
C PRO A 583 -16.83 -29.26 56.12
N GLN A 584 -16.18 -28.10 56.12
CA GLN A 584 -16.07 -27.29 57.33
C GLN A 584 -16.19 -25.77 57.09
N THR A 585 -17.16 -25.25 57.83
CA THR A 585 -17.50 -23.87 58.18
C THR A 585 -16.40 -23.14 58.97
N GLY A 586 -16.29 -21.81 58.84
CA GLY A 586 -15.58 -20.99 59.83
C GLY A 586 -15.39 -19.52 59.48
N ASN A 587 -16.29 -18.66 59.96
CA ASN A 587 -16.24 -17.20 59.98
C ASN A 587 -14.92 -16.60 60.52
N GLY A 588 -14.53 -15.42 59.98
CA GLY A 588 -13.60 -14.49 60.61
C GLY A 588 -13.49 -13.15 59.87
N MET A 589 -13.95 -12.08 60.51
CA MET A 589 -14.26 -10.74 59.97
C MET A 589 -13.06 -9.78 59.76
N ARG A 590 -13.31 -8.75 58.92
CA ARG A 590 -12.79 -7.34 58.91
C ARG A 590 -11.34 -7.14 58.49
N GLY A 591 -10.96 -6.16 57.65
CA GLY A 591 -11.57 -5.02 56.94
C GLY A 591 -10.46 -4.48 56.00
N GLY A 592 -10.59 -3.54 55.08
CA GLY A 592 -11.58 -2.54 54.64
C GLY A 592 -10.94 -1.80 53.43
N ARG A 593 -11.53 -0.67 53.02
CA ARG A 593 -11.30 0.19 51.83
C ARG A 593 -12.37 -0.09 50.77
N ASP A 594 -13.53 0.57 50.80
CA ASP A 594 -13.83 1.99 50.53
C ASP A 594 -13.89 2.29 49.03
N ASP A 595 -14.97 1.82 48.40
CA ASP A 595 -15.49 2.36 47.14
C ASP A 595 -16.50 3.47 47.45
N MET A 596 -16.29 4.67 46.92
CA MET A 596 -17.26 5.76 46.97
C MET A 596 -17.94 5.97 45.61
N MET A 597 -19.15 5.41 45.54
CA MET A 597 -20.41 6.06 45.16
C MET A 597 -20.58 6.69 43.76
N MET A 598 -21.33 5.96 42.92
CA MET A 598 -22.38 6.53 42.07
C MET A 598 -23.60 6.98 42.92
N PRO A 599 -24.35 8.03 42.53
CA PRO A 599 -25.64 8.33 43.13
C PRO A 599 -26.80 7.54 42.47
N PRO A 600 -27.90 7.29 43.21
CA PRO A 600 -28.88 6.24 42.90
C PRO A 600 -30.16 6.72 42.18
N GLU A 601 -30.76 5.78 41.46
CA GLU A 601 -32.12 5.81 40.91
C GLU A 601 -33.18 5.88 42.03
N ALA A 602 -34.28 6.60 41.76
CA ALA A 602 -35.48 6.61 42.57
C ALA A 602 -36.68 6.05 41.79
N ASN A 603 -37.26 4.97 42.30
CA ASN A 603 -38.54 4.40 41.86
C ASN A 603 -39.73 5.26 42.29
N GLY A 604 -40.73 5.40 41.42
CA GLY A 604 -42.06 5.92 41.75
C GLY A 604 -43.11 5.51 40.70
N GLU A 605 -44.02 4.63 41.07
CA GLU A 605 -45.17 4.17 40.29
C GLU A 605 -46.20 5.28 40.01
N ASN A 606 -46.71 5.39 38.77
CA ASN A 606 -48.16 5.35 38.46
C ASN A 606 -48.44 5.43 36.95
N GLY A 607 -49.38 4.61 36.50
CA GLY A 607 -49.72 4.41 35.09
C GLY A 607 -50.40 5.59 34.40
N GLY A 608 -50.11 5.71 33.10
CA GLY A 608 -50.76 6.61 32.18
C GLY A 608 -50.37 6.24 30.75
N ASN A 609 -51.32 5.69 30.02
CA ASN A 609 -51.24 5.25 28.63
C ASN A 609 -50.64 6.35 27.72
N GLN A 610 -49.34 6.27 27.40
CA GLN A 610 -48.72 7.02 26.31
C GLN A 610 -48.00 6.04 25.39
N ARG A 611 -48.52 5.95 24.17
CA ARG A 611 -47.85 5.27 23.06
C ARG A 611 -46.47 5.89 22.89
N MET A 612 -45.43 5.12 23.16
CA MET A 612 -44.08 5.42 22.68
C MET A 612 -44.13 5.37 21.13
N PRO A 613 -43.64 6.38 20.40
CA PRO A 613 -43.48 6.25 18.96
C PRO A 613 -42.48 5.12 18.71
N MET A 614 -42.85 4.15 17.87
CA MET A 614 -41.89 3.25 17.25
C MET A 614 -40.80 4.09 16.56
N GLY A 615 -39.54 3.85 16.93
CA GLY A 615 -38.38 4.48 16.28
C GLY A 615 -38.40 4.22 14.78
N GLY A 616 -38.16 5.28 14.00
CA GLY A 616 -38.08 5.22 12.56
C GLY A 616 -36.85 4.45 12.08
N MET A 617 -36.94 3.94 10.85
CA MET A 617 -35.82 3.42 10.06
C MET A 617 -34.62 4.38 10.17
N GLY A 618 -33.49 3.89 10.69
CA GLY A 618 -32.26 4.68 10.78
C GLY A 618 -31.64 4.79 9.39
N PHE A 619 -31.68 5.98 8.82
CA PHE A 619 -30.87 6.38 7.68
C PHE A 619 -29.65 7.13 8.26
N GLY A 620 -28.46 6.53 8.20
CA GLY A 620 -27.20 7.24 8.38
C GLY A 620 -27.03 8.33 7.31
N GLY A 621 -26.31 9.42 7.58
CA GLY A 621 -26.18 10.55 6.62
C GLY A 621 -27.03 11.80 6.91
N ASN A 622 -27.71 11.89 8.06
CA ASN A 622 -28.46 13.09 8.47
C ASN A 622 -27.64 14.09 9.29
N SER A 623 -26.38 13.77 9.61
CA SER A 623 -25.45 14.70 10.25
C SER A 623 -24.76 15.57 9.20
N THR A 624 -24.46 16.83 9.54
CA THR A 624 -23.53 17.68 8.77
C THR A 624 -22.16 17.78 9.43
N GLU A 625 -21.96 17.09 10.55
CA GLU A 625 -20.67 17.05 11.25
C GLU A 625 -19.77 16.01 10.59
N ILE A 626 -18.63 16.46 10.07
CA ILE A 626 -17.58 15.61 9.52
C ILE A 626 -16.83 14.97 10.69
N SER A 627 -16.78 13.65 10.70
CA SER A 627 -16.02 12.87 11.67
C SER A 627 -14.52 13.10 11.51
N THR A 628 -13.77 13.11 12.62
CA THR A 628 -12.30 13.12 12.62
C THR A 628 -11.70 11.71 12.60
N GLU A 629 -12.54 10.67 12.60
CA GLU A 629 -12.17 9.26 12.62
C GLU A 629 -13.02 8.48 11.61
N HIS A 630 -12.50 7.38 11.07
CA HIS A 630 -13.22 6.49 10.15
C HIS A 630 -13.82 7.23 8.93
N HIS A 631 -13.10 8.24 8.45
CA HIS A 631 -13.56 9.17 7.43
C HIS A 631 -12.98 8.82 6.07
N ILE A 632 -13.82 8.88 5.02
CA ILE A 632 -13.40 8.82 3.62
C ILE A 632 -13.56 10.21 2.99
N GLU A 633 -12.47 10.74 2.43
CA GLU A 633 -12.43 11.96 1.64
C GLU A 633 -12.02 11.65 0.20
N ILE A 634 -12.84 12.02 -0.77
CA ILE A 634 -12.54 11.86 -2.20
C ILE A 634 -12.49 13.24 -2.85
N ASN A 635 -11.29 13.68 -3.21
CA ASN A 635 -11.03 14.98 -3.85
C ASN A 635 -11.02 14.91 -5.38
N GLY A 636 -10.81 13.71 -5.95
CA GLY A 636 -10.68 13.49 -7.39
C GLY A 636 -10.55 12.02 -7.75
N GLY A 637 -10.26 11.75 -9.04
CA GLY A 637 -10.10 10.41 -9.58
C GLY A 637 -11.31 9.87 -10.35
N THR A 638 -11.13 8.71 -10.98
CA THR A 638 -12.17 7.96 -11.71
C THR A 638 -12.38 6.60 -11.07
N PHE A 639 -13.62 6.26 -10.74
CA PHE A 639 -13.96 5.04 -10.01
C PHE A 639 -15.03 4.24 -10.74
N TYR A 640 -14.77 2.95 -10.87
CA TYR A 640 -15.77 1.94 -11.10
C TYR A 640 -15.71 0.92 -9.97
N ILE A 641 -16.77 0.86 -9.16
CA ILE A 641 -16.85 -0.02 -7.99
C ILE A 641 -18.05 -0.96 -8.15
N ASN A 642 -17.78 -2.25 -8.11
CA ASN A 642 -18.78 -3.31 -8.11
C ASN A 642 -18.61 -4.17 -6.85
N ALA A 643 -19.32 -3.79 -5.79
CA ALA A 643 -19.20 -4.39 -4.46
C ALA A 643 -20.49 -5.16 -4.11
N VAL A 644 -20.36 -6.37 -3.58
CA VAL A 644 -21.54 -7.19 -3.22
C VAL A 644 -22.35 -6.54 -2.10
N ASN A 645 -21.66 -5.93 -1.13
CA ASN A 645 -22.24 -5.17 -0.04
C ASN A 645 -22.21 -3.67 -0.40
N ASP A 646 -21.53 -2.83 0.38
CA ASP A 646 -21.52 -1.40 0.17
C ASP A 646 -20.50 -0.99 -0.89
N GLY A 647 -20.86 -0.02 -1.74
CA GLY A 647 -19.87 0.53 -2.66
C GLY A 647 -18.77 1.26 -1.91
N ILE A 648 -19.20 2.14 -1.01
CA ILE A 648 -18.35 2.89 -0.09
C ILE A 648 -19.04 2.84 1.29
N ASP A 649 -18.37 2.26 2.27
CA ASP A 649 -18.76 2.29 3.68
C ASP A 649 -17.81 3.21 4.47
N ALA A 650 -18.38 4.20 5.15
CA ALA A 650 -17.65 5.00 6.11
C ALA A 650 -18.35 4.97 7.48
N ASN A 651 -17.74 4.27 8.45
CA ASN A 651 -18.17 4.29 9.85
C ASN A 651 -18.04 5.70 10.50
N GLY A 652 -17.36 6.62 9.84
CA GLY A 652 -17.37 8.05 10.10
C GLY A 652 -18.21 8.81 9.07
N SER A 653 -17.55 9.67 8.29
CA SER A 653 -18.20 10.51 7.26
C SER A 653 -17.63 10.19 5.88
N LEU A 654 -18.44 10.42 4.85
CA LEU A 654 -17.99 10.45 3.45
C LEU A 654 -18.12 11.88 2.91
N VAL A 655 -17.01 12.44 2.43
CA VAL A 655 -16.99 13.74 1.76
C VAL A 655 -16.45 13.54 0.34
N ILE A 656 -17.26 13.94 -0.65
CA ILE A 656 -16.91 13.90 -2.06
C ILE A 656 -16.79 15.35 -2.57
N GLU A 657 -15.56 15.82 -2.72
CA GLU A 657 -15.24 17.14 -3.31
C GLU A 657 -15.15 17.08 -4.84
N GLY A 658 -14.83 15.91 -5.41
CA GLY A 658 -14.65 15.73 -6.84
C GLY A 658 -14.56 14.27 -7.28
N GLY A 659 -14.35 14.06 -8.59
CA GLY A 659 -14.19 12.74 -9.20
C GLY A 659 -15.32 12.35 -10.16
N ASP A 660 -15.13 11.24 -10.87
CA ASP A 660 -16.15 10.55 -11.67
C ASP A 660 -16.36 9.15 -11.08
N ILE A 661 -17.46 8.95 -10.37
CA ILE A 661 -17.68 7.81 -9.48
C ILE A 661 -18.89 7.03 -9.94
N VAL A 662 -18.68 5.78 -10.34
CA VAL A 662 -19.73 4.82 -10.68
C VAL A 662 -19.69 3.66 -9.68
N ILE A 663 -20.80 3.47 -8.98
CA ILE A 663 -20.98 2.44 -7.96
C ILE A 663 -22.17 1.55 -8.31
N GLU A 664 -21.87 0.28 -8.55
CA GLU A 664 -22.82 -0.82 -8.66
C GLU A 664 -22.82 -1.66 -7.37
N GLY A 665 -23.32 -1.07 -6.28
CA GLY A 665 -23.59 -1.75 -5.01
C GLY A 665 -24.82 -2.66 -5.07
N ARG A 666 -25.28 -3.17 -3.91
CA ARG A 666 -26.41 -4.11 -3.88
C ARG A 666 -27.72 -3.50 -4.41
N ALA A 667 -28.27 -4.19 -5.42
CA ALA A 667 -29.42 -3.83 -6.24
C ALA A 667 -30.80 -3.78 -5.55
N ASN A 668 -30.95 -4.51 -4.45
CA ASN A 668 -32.23 -4.80 -3.82
C ASN A 668 -32.17 -4.35 -2.37
N ILE A 669 -32.97 -3.33 -2.05
CA ILE A 669 -33.10 -2.69 -0.74
C ILE A 669 -33.44 -3.75 0.33
N THR A 670 -32.42 -4.35 0.92
CA THR A 670 -32.51 -4.93 2.26
C THR A 670 -32.11 -3.81 3.21
N PRO A 671 -32.79 -3.60 4.35
CA PRO A 671 -32.37 -2.56 5.28
C PRO A 671 -30.91 -2.77 5.71
N GLY A 672 -30.04 -1.80 5.46
CA GLY A 672 -28.67 -1.75 5.98
C GLY A 672 -27.52 -1.95 5.00
N GLU A 673 -27.75 -1.99 3.67
CA GLU A 673 -26.67 -2.07 2.66
C GLU A 673 -27.01 -1.10 1.50
N MET A 674 -26.08 -0.23 1.10
CA MET A 674 -26.25 0.87 0.14
C MET A 674 -25.03 1.09 -0.77
N GLY A 675 -25.20 1.74 -1.92
CA GLY A 675 -24.04 2.15 -2.74
C GLY A 675 -23.10 3.09 -1.99
N LEU A 676 -23.65 3.99 -1.18
CA LEU A 676 -22.94 4.90 -0.28
C LEU A 676 -23.54 4.70 1.11
N ASP A 677 -22.79 4.13 2.05
CA ASP A 677 -23.18 4.02 3.45
C ASP A 677 -22.27 4.86 4.35
N THR A 678 -22.89 5.54 5.31
CA THR A 678 -22.18 6.38 6.28
C THR A 678 -22.91 6.43 7.62
N ASP A 679 -22.16 6.34 8.71
CA ASP A 679 -22.68 6.48 10.07
C ASP A 679 -22.95 7.95 10.47
N LYS A 680 -22.20 8.90 9.90
CA LYS A 680 -22.30 10.35 10.19
C LYS A 680 -22.79 11.15 8.99
N ALA A 681 -21.90 11.94 8.38
CA ALA A 681 -22.23 12.85 7.31
C ALA A 681 -21.89 12.22 5.96
N LEU A 682 -22.84 12.30 5.03
CA LEU A 682 -22.62 12.11 3.61
C LEU A 682 -22.70 13.49 2.95
N ILE A 683 -21.59 14.00 2.44
CA ILE A 683 -21.50 15.32 1.82
C ILE A 683 -20.98 15.18 0.38
N ILE A 684 -21.73 15.71 -0.58
CA ILE A 684 -21.34 15.76 -1.99
C ILE A 684 -21.29 17.23 -2.44
N ARG A 685 -20.07 17.71 -2.71
CA ARG A 685 -19.77 19.09 -3.13
C ARG A 685 -19.41 19.21 -4.60
N GLY A 686 -18.88 18.15 -5.20
CA GLY A 686 -18.41 18.18 -6.58
C GLY A 686 -18.30 16.81 -7.23
N GLY A 687 -17.82 16.81 -8.48
CA GLY A 687 -17.71 15.61 -9.31
C GLY A 687 -19.01 15.19 -9.99
N THR A 688 -18.99 13.97 -10.52
CA THR A 688 -20.17 13.22 -10.99
C THR A 688 -20.21 11.91 -10.21
N VAL A 689 -21.36 11.62 -9.59
CA VAL A 689 -21.58 10.40 -8.79
C VAL A 689 -22.81 9.69 -9.32
N LEU A 690 -22.66 8.42 -9.72
CA LEU A 690 -23.74 7.48 -9.98
C LEU A 690 -23.63 6.32 -8.99
N ALA A 691 -24.56 6.24 -8.03
CA ALA A 691 -24.56 5.19 -7.02
C ALA A 691 -25.90 4.47 -6.97
N ALA A 692 -25.90 3.17 -7.33
CA ALA A 692 -27.08 2.33 -7.21
C ALA A 692 -27.49 2.19 -5.73
N GLY A 693 -28.80 2.21 -5.44
CA GLY A 693 -29.34 1.93 -4.10
C GLY A 693 -29.14 3.00 -3.02
N SER A 694 -28.60 4.18 -3.35
CA SER A 694 -28.23 5.21 -2.35
C SER A 694 -29.28 6.31 -2.18
N THR A 695 -29.25 6.98 -1.02
CA THR A 695 -30.06 8.19 -0.71
C THR A 695 -29.18 9.27 -0.07
N ILE A 696 -29.66 10.53 -0.05
CA ILE A 696 -28.93 11.65 0.58
C ILE A 696 -29.91 12.66 1.19
N SER A 697 -29.47 13.36 2.24
CA SER A 697 -30.21 14.46 2.85
C SER A 697 -29.96 15.80 2.12
N GLU A 698 -30.91 16.74 2.20
CA GLU A 698 -30.74 18.08 1.60
C GLU A 698 -29.51 18.83 2.13
N ALA A 699 -29.12 18.57 3.38
CA ALA A 699 -27.99 19.23 4.01
C ALA A 699 -26.63 18.70 3.52
N GLY A 700 -26.59 17.46 3.02
CA GLY A 700 -25.39 16.84 2.45
C GLY A 700 -25.20 17.10 0.95
N ALA A 701 -26.27 17.40 0.22
CA ALA A 701 -26.22 17.73 -1.21
C ALA A 701 -25.86 19.21 -1.44
N GLU A 702 -24.59 19.56 -1.32
CA GLU A 702 -24.07 20.90 -1.66
C GLU A 702 -23.95 21.10 -3.20
N GLN A 703 -24.02 20.01 -3.95
CA GLN A 703 -24.23 19.93 -5.39
C GLN A 703 -25.65 19.39 -5.69
N ASN A 704 -26.24 19.75 -6.83
CA ASN A 704 -27.55 19.22 -7.21
C ASN A 704 -27.48 17.69 -7.38
N THR A 705 -28.33 16.99 -6.62
CA THR A 705 -28.42 15.53 -6.59
C THR A 705 -29.84 15.07 -6.86
N ALA A 706 -30.01 14.10 -7.75
CA ALA A 706 -31.26 13.41 -8.02
C ALA A 706 -31.24 12.00 -7.40
N VAL A 707 -32.22 11.68 -6.56
CA VAL A 707 -32.49 10.31 -6.09
C VAL A 707 -33.63 9.76 -6.93
N ILE A 708 -33.33 8.81 -7.80
CA ILE A 708 -34.21 8.36 -8.87
C ILE A 708 -34.72 6.96 -8.58
N TYR A 709 -36.02 6.82 -8.38
CA TYR A 709 -36.74 5.56 -8.38
C TYR A 709 -37.27 5.30 -9.80
N LEU A 710 -36.69 4.32 -10.47
CA LEU A 710 -36.97 4.02 -11.86
C LEU A 710 -38.33 3.32 -11.99
N SER A 711 -39.07 3.64 -13.06
CA SER A 711 -40.37 3.03 -13.32
C SER A 711 -40.26 1.54 -13.64
N GLU A 712 -39.13 1.12 -14.23
CA GLU A 712 -38.74 -0.25 -14.48
C GLU A 712 -37.29 -0.48 -14.03
N ALA A 713 -37.01 -1.67 -13.48
CA ALA A 713 -35.65 -2.01 -13.08
C ALA A 713 -34.72 -2.14 -14.31
N VAL A 714 -33.55 -1.51 -14.26
CA VAL A 714 -32.49 -1.66 -15.26
C VAL A 714 -31.87 -3.03 -15.10
N ALA A 715 -31.85 -3.85 -16.15
CA ALA A 715 -31.24 -5.17 -16.10
C ALA A 715 -29.71 -5.09 -16.16
N ALA A 716 -29.02 -6.08 -15.57
CA ALA A 716 -27.60 -6.28 -15.80
C ALA A 716 -27.29 -6.43 -17.31
N GLY A 717 -26.15 -5.91 -17.74
CA GLY A 717 -25.71 -5.86 -19.13
C GLY A 717 -26.34 -4.74 -19.96
N SER A 718 -27.08 -3.82 -19.33
CA SER A 718 -27.70 -2.68 -20.02
C SER A 718 -26.76 -1.48 -20.05
N GLU A 719 -26.92 -0.64 -21.07
CA GLU A 719 -26.42 0.74 -21.04
C GLU A 719 -27.42 1.61 -20.27
N PHE A 720 -26.95 2.44 -19.35
CA PHE A 720 -27.74 3.42 -18.61
C PHE A 720 -27.14 4.82 -18.79
N LYS A 721 -27.94 5.83 -19.15
CA LYS A 721 -27.49 7.21 -19.28
C LYS A 721 -28.53 8.20 -18.77
N ILE A 722 -28.04 9.31 -18.24
CA ILE A 722 -28.82 10.52 -17.99
C ILE A 722 -28.33 11.57 -18.98
N ASN A 723 -29.24 12.10 -19.79
CA ASN A 723 -28.92 13.10 -20.81
C ASN A 723 -29.67 14.41 -20.54
N ASP A 724 -29.06 15.53 -20.92
CA ASP A 724 -29.75 16.82 -20.99
C ASP A 724 -30.68 16.90 -22.21
N LYS A 725 -31.51 17.95 -22.29
CA LYS A 725 -32.38 18.19 -23.46
C LYS A 725 -31.66 18.39 -24.80
N SER A 726 -30.36 18.69 -24.76
CA SER A 726 -29.55 18.86 -25.97
C SER A 726 -28.99 17.51 -26.47
N GLY A 727 -29.17 16.43 -25.70
CA GLY A 727 -28.65 15.10 -25.99
C GLY A 727 -27.22 14.88 -25.48
N ASN A 728 -26.69 15.77 -24.64
CA ASN A 728 -25.39 15.56 -23.99
C ASN A 728 -25.56 14.62 -22.79
N THR A 729 -24.66 13.66 -22.65
CA THR A 729 -24.64 12.74 -21.51
C THR A 729 -24.05 13.44 -20.29
N VAL A 730 -24.84 13.49 -19.21
CA VAL A 730 -24.45 14.01 -17.90
C VAL A 730 -23.73 12.95 -17.08
N ALA A 731 -24.25 11.72 -17.13
CA ALA A 731 -23.68 10.58 -16.43
C ALA A 731 -24.10 9.28 -17.11
N SER A 732 -23.24 8.26 -17.06
CA SER A 732 -23.49 6.99 -17.73
C SER A 732 -22.85 5.78 -17.06
N ILE A 733 -23.51 4.63 -17.23
CA ILE A 733 -22.93 3.30 -17.03
C ILE A 733 -23.05 2.60 -18.37
N ASP A 734 -21.92 2.40 -19.07
CA ASP A 734 -21.95 1.83 -20.43
C ASP A 734 -22.43 0.38 -20.45
N LYS A 735 -22.11 -0.38 -19.39
CA LYS A 735 -22.55 -1.76 -19.22
C LYS A 735 -22.67 -2.11 -17.75
N THR A 736 -23.91 -2.13 -17.27
CA THR A 736 -24.22 -2.52 -15.89
C THR A 736 -23.81 -3.97 -15.63
N GLN A 737 -23.27 -4.25 -14.46
CA GLN A 737 -22.99 -5.61 -13.98
C GLN A 737 -24.13 -6.12 -13.09
N LYS A 738 -24.91 -5.22 -12.50
CA LYS A 738 -26.05 -5.56 -11.65
C LYS A 738 -27.35 -4.96 -12.18
N GLN A 739 -28.45 -5.62 -11.82
CA GLN A 739 -29.76 -4.99 -11.95
C GLN A 739 -29.88 -3.87 -10.91
N PHE A 740 -30.65 -2.81 -11.15
CA PHE A 740 -31.03 -1.86 -10.10
C PHE A 740 -32.35 -1.17 -10.43
N SER A 741 -33.04 -0.68 -9.41
CA SER A 741 -34.30 0.08 -9.55
C SER A 741 -34.24 1.48 -8.91
N GLN A 742 -33.12 1.80 -8.27
CA GLN A 742 -32.85 3.09 -7.66
C GLN A 742 -31.42 3.49 -7.98
N ILE A 743 -31.24 4.76 -8.32
CA ILE A 743 -29.91 5.34 -8.51
C ILE A 743 -29.87 6.77 -7.98
N LEU A 744 -28.80 7.09 -7.26
CA LEU A 744 -28.44 8.46 -6.92
C LEU A 744 -27.55 9.00 -8.04
N CYS A 745 -27.88 10.19 -8.54
CA CYS A 745 -27.06 10.93 -9.49
C CYS A 745 -26.76 12.32 -8.93
N SER A 746 -25.49 12.61 -8.64
CA SER A 746 -25.03 13.96 -8.33
C SER A 746 -24.13 14.45 -9.45
N SER A 747 -24.32 15.68 -9.93
CA SER A 747 -23.43 16.26 -10.94
C SER A 747 -23.58 17.78 -11.00
N SER A 748 -22.49 18.47 -11.32
CA SER A 748 -22.49 19.92 -11.56
C SER A 748 -23.25 20.30 -12.83
N GLU A 749 -23.54 19.33 -13.69
CA GLU A 749 -24.34 19.52 -14.90
C GLU A 749 -25.85 19.46 -14.64
N LEU A 750 -26.28 18.98 -13.46
CA LEU A 750 -27.68 19.07 -13.02
C LEU A 750 -28.01 20.50 -12.60
N ARG A 751 -29.04 21.11 -13.20
CA ARG A 751 -29.43 22.52 -12.99
C ARG A 751 -30.89 22.63 -12.62
N GLU A 752 -31.16 23.38 -11.55
CA GLU A 752 -32.52 23.64 -11.08
C GLU A 752 -33.41 24.21 -12.19
N GLY A 753 -34.59 23.62 -12.36
CA GLY A 753 -35.58 23.99 -13.38
C GLY A 753 -35.35 23.36 -14.75
N GLU A 754 -34.20 22.74 -15.01
CA GLU A 754 -33.94 22.02 -16.26
C GLU A 754 -34.45 20.57 -16.17
N GLU A 755 -34.82 20.00 -17.32
CA GLU A 755 -35.34 18.64 -17.43
C GLU A 755 -34.34 17.74 -18.16
N TYR A 756 -34.26 16.49 -17.69
CA TYR A 756 -33.31 15.47 -18.09
C TYR A 756 -34.04 14.18 -18.48
N GLU A 757 -33.45 13.45 -19.43
CA GLU A 757 -33.96 12.17 -19.93
C GLU A 757 -33.09 11.02 -19.43
N ILE A 758 -33.75 9.97 -18.92
CA ILE A 758 -33.10 8.71 -18.56
C ILE A 758 -33.26 7.76 -19.74
N THR A 759 -32.14 7.27 -20.26
CA THR A 759 -32.13 6.30 -21.35
C THR A 759 -31.53 4.97 -20.91
N VAL A 760 -32.22 3.88 -21.22
CA VAL A 760 -31.72 2.51 -21.05
C VAL A 760 -31.61 1.87 -22.42
N ASN A 761 -30.41 1.41 -22.79
CA ASN A 761 -30.11 0.87 -24.14
C ASN A 761 -30.58 1.80 -25.27
N GLY A 762 -30.30 3.10 -25.13
CA GLY A 762 -30.73 4.16 -26.06
C GLY A 762 -32.22 4.48 -26.11
N THR A 763 -33.06 3.86 -25.27
CA THR A 763 -34.51 4.15 -25.19
C THR A 763 -34.80 5.02 -23.99
N VAL A 764 -35.48 6.15 -24.17
CA VAL A 764 -35.94 7.00 -23.06
C VAL A 764 -36.98 6.24 -22.24
N THR A 765 -36.68 5.97 -20.97
CA THR A 765 -37.58 5.26 -20.04
C THR A 765 -38.30 6.22 -19.09
N ASP A 766 -37.61 7.26 -18.65
CA ASP A 766 -38.12 8.23 -17.67
C ASP A 766 -37.58 9.64 -17.97
N THR A 767 -38.21 10.65 -17.39
CA THR A 767 -37.76 12.06 -17.43
C THR A 767 -37.95 12.71 -16.09
N PHE A 768 -37.09 13.67 -15.72
CA PHE A 768 -37.25 14.43 -14.48
C PHE A 768 -36.80 15.88 -14.62
N THR A 769 -37.31 16.74 -13.75
CA THR A 769 -36.89 18.13 -13.64
C THR A 769 -36.23 18.33 -12.29
N VAL A 770 -35.06 18.96 -12.26
CA VAL A 770 -34.35 19.25 -11.00
C VAL A 770 -35.13 20.32 -10.23
N SER A 771 -35.50 20.03 -8.98
CA SER A 771 -36.38 20.88 -8.16
C SER A 771 -35.66 21.66 -7.05
N GLY A 772 -34.37 21.40 -6.82
CA GLY A 772 -33.56 21.99 -5.77
C GLY A 772 -32.27 21.20 -5.57
N SER A 773 -31.61 21.36 -4.41
CA SER A 773 -30.39 20.63 -4.08
C SER A 773 -30.58 19.12 -4.09
N VAL A 774 -31.72 18.63 -3.57
CA VAL A 774 -32.15 17.24 -3.73
C VAL A 774 -33.44 17.19 -4.55
N THR A 775 -33.44 16.35 -5.58
CA THR A 775 -34.61 16.04 -6.40
C THR A 775 -34.97 14.57 -6.22
N THR A 776 -36.15 14.27 -5.68
CA THR A 776 -36.67 12.89 -5.65
C THR A 776 -37.53 12.63 -6.88
N VAL A 777 -37.18 11.61 -7.65
CA VAL A 777 -37.87 11.23 -8.89
C VAL A 777 -38.56 9.88 -8.69
N GLY A 778 -39.84 9.78 -9.09
CA GLY A 778 -40.63 8.55 -8.94
C GLY A 778 -41.24 8.37 -7.55
N GLU A 779 -41.99 7.29 -7.36
CA GLU A 779 -42.53 6.90 -6.05
C GLU A 779 -41.67 5.79 -5.43
N VAL A 780 -41.41 5.89 -4.12
CA VAL A 780 -40.83 4.79 -3.36
C VAL A 780 -41.81 3.62 -3.40
N GLN A 781 -41.53 2.59 -4.18
CA GLN A 781 -42.24 1.32 -4.07
C GLN A 781 -41.89 0.67 -2.73
N MET A 782 -42.59 1.07 -1.67
CA MET A 782 -42.65 0.31 -0.43
C MET A 782 -43.23 -1.05 -0.78
N GLY A 783 -42.37 -2.04 -1.02
CA GLY A 783 -42.76 -3.43 -1.13
C GLY A 783 -43.68 -3.76 0.05
N SER A 784 -44.87 -4.27 -0.26
CA SER A 784 -45.91 -4.60 0.71
C SER A 784 -45.32 -5.36 1.90
N PHE A 785 -45.03 -4.65 3.01
CA PHE A 785 -44.77 -5.27 4.28
C PHE A 785 -46.03 -6.07 4.62
N GLY A 786 -45.95 -7.39 4.48
CA GLY A 786 -46.99 -8.32 4.86
C GLY A 786 -47.19 -8.28 6.36
N MET A 787 -47.80 -7.23 6.89
CA MET A 787 -48.53 -7.32 8.15
C MET A 787 -49.70 -8.26 7.88
N GLY A 788 -49.46 -9.55 8.14
CA GLY A 788 -50.53 -10.52 8.31
C GLY A 788 -51.48 -10.01 9.38
N ARG A 789 -52.55 -9.34 8.97
CA ARG A 789 -53.75 -9.19 9.77
C ARG A 789 -54.31 -10.59 9.95
N GLY A 790 -53.93 -11.24 11.05
CA GLY A 790 -54.69 -12.35 11.59
C GLY A 790 -56.10 -11.86 11.90
N GLU A 791 -57.05 -12.20 11.05
CA GLU A 791 -58.47 -12.12 11.40
C GLU A 791 -58.71 -13.05 12.60
N MET A 792 -59.17 -12.47 13.71
CA MET A 792 -59.77 -13.24 14.80
C MET A 792 -60.98 -14.00 14.27
N ARG A 793 -60.91 -15.33 14.30
CA ARG A 793 -62.03 -16.23 14.53
C ARG A 793 -61.72 -17.19 15.65
#